data_AF-A0A3E2W0V6-F1
#
_entry.id   AF-A0A3E2W0V6-F1
#
_cell.length_a   1.000
_cell.length_b   1.000
_cell.length_c   1.000
_cell.angle_alpha   90.00
_cell.angle_beta   90.00
_cell.angle_gamma   90.00
#
_symmetry.space_group_name_H-M   'P 1'
#
loop_
_entity.id
_entity.type
_entity.pdbx_description
1 polymer ?
#
loop_
_entity_poly.entity_id
_entity_poly.type
_entity_poly.pdbx_seq_one_letter_code
_entity_poly.pdbx_strand_id
1 'polypeptide(L)'
;MRAAKDGEDMIQVSEAFLQATSDDVIHPTSYIVLGDECIVPVSYQLQDAVYDEDSQSFLGTFISRYGEMVLFAEHELSLQDEKFQLYTGFQLADGRVEYAAQGTFYIYEVQEELHDIQKTIRFADARILFNKPLQREIPYPLSVKQLLEKICDQVQIPCMDITGLPNADFIIDKEVYWGEEATCADVVKAIAQATAGFALIDTNGTLCIKWFSDSVSSWNADTYFTLESHDVFGPVNSIVLGRQPQNDNIFLRDEESVETHGLCEFQINDNPILDLDRKTTIQPIFERLNGFTYAPIHMEGKGNPALERGDRLQVTLLDGTCLESYVFQHELVFDGALISTVETPALTKTQIDYSAADSIEKRILQTELKVDKVKGEITSQIQDTVTKVEKIEASRRYEVKVHSTKGTAFRNGDIDTVLSVQILSWDEDITAVVSDAAVRWSRISSDTLGDESWSRTGKSIQLTASDFTDSAIFTCEWNGIRVPISLVNVYDGQNGAPGKDGNDGRTTYFHVKYAPVEHPSDEQLTETPSAYIGTYVDYLPADSTMAGAYTWARFQGTDGIPGTNGADGKTSYLHIRYSDDGGRTFTAEDGKTPGVYIGQYTDFTQADSLDVTLYSWAKVKGDNDIISSPTSPERTDCMWLDTSAMRSVLKKYNSDTSQWEVVNDFSAEISAAEETILNISNTSLSETKKEIRTMVETGYLTKTEAGELEQSITKSIIEQQSDTVTIRFNESKELVEKLEGVVQTNKEEIEKFIRFIKGRIEIGESDSAFSLEITNEKIAFLDRGSEIAYISNSQLVITDANIQNSLSVGKFHFVPRSNGNMSIKYIP
;
A
#
# COMPACT_ATOMS: atom_id res chain seq x y z
N MET A 1 -24.95 32.73 -19.33
CA MET A 1 -25.56 32.88 -20.67
C MET A 1 -24.40 32.92 -21.67
N ARG A 2 -24.00 31.90 -22.42
CA ARG A 2 -24.41 30.50 -22.66
C ARG A 2 -23.51 29.54 -21.86
N ALA A 3 -24.07 28.47 -21.31
CA ALA A 3 -23.27 27.35 -20.80
C ALA A 3 -22.40 26.81 -21.94
N ALA A 4 -21.16 26.43 -21.63
CA ALA A 4 -20.43 25.49 -22.47
C ALA A 4 -21.35 24.28 -22.72
N LYS A 5 -21.20 23.62 -23.86
CA LYS A 5 -22.01 22.46 -24.25
C LYS A 5 -21.68 21.25 -23.36
N ASP A 6 -21.95 21.37 -22.07
CA ASP A 6 -21.85 20.32 -21.06
C ASP A 6 -23.02 19.35 -21.35
N GLY A 7 -22.85 18.46 -22.33
CA GLY A 7 -23.84 17.43 -22.65
C GLY A 7 -23.93 16.94 -24.10
N GLU A 8 -23.19 17.49 -25.06
CA GLU A 8 -23.24 16.96 -26.45
C GLU A 8 -22.29 15.76 -26.70
N ASP A 9 -21.31 15.52 -25.83
CA ASP A 9 -20.27 14.49 -25.99
C ASP A 9 -20.38 13.37 -24.93
N MET A 10 -21.61 12.86 -24.73
CA MET A 10 -21.87 11.61 -24.00
C MET A 10 -21.93 10.43 -24.96
N ILE A 11 -21.78 9.20 -24.45
CA ILE A 11 -22.19 8.01 -25.18
C ILE A 11 -23.70 8.11 -25.43
N GLN A 12 -24.06 8.60 -26.62
CA GLN A 12 -25.45 8.74 -27.03
C GLN A 12 -26.03 7.36 -27.32
N VAL A 13 -26.85 6.87 -26.39
CA VAL A 13 -27.60 5.61 -26.52
C VAL A 13 -29.10 5.90 -26.56
N SER A 14 -29.87 5.04 -27.21
CA SER A 14 -31.31 5.19 -27.31
C SER A 14 -32.01 4.97 -25.96
N GLU A 15 -33.23 5.50 -25.81
CA GLU A 15 -34.09 5.20 -24.64
C GLU A 15 -34.31 3.68 -24.48
N ALA A 16 -34.36 2.93 -25.58
CA ALA A 16 -34.50 1.48 -25.57
C ALA A 16 -33.25 0.79 -25.01
N PHE A 17 -32.07 1.34 -25.26
CA PHE A 17 -30.81 0.85 -24.69
C PHE A 17 -30.78 1.07 -23.17
N LEU A 18 -31.13 2.27 -22.70
CA LEU A 18 -31.20 2.57 -21.27
C LEU A 18 -32.23 1.67 -20.57
N GLN A 19 -33.38 1.42 -21.20
CA GLN A 19 -34.36 0.49 -20.66
C GLN A 19 -33.80 -0.94 -20.56
N ALA A 20 -33.06 -1.40 -21.57
CA ALA A 20 -32.44 -2.73 -21.57
C ALA A 20 -31.43 -2.91 -20.42
N THR A 21 -30.76 -1.84 -19.95
CA THR A 21 -29.87 -1.93 -18.76
C THR A 21 -30.61 -2.30 -17.47
N SER A 22 -31.92 -2.03 -17.42
CA SER A 22 -32.78 -2.28 -16.26
C SER A 22 -33.60 -3.57 -16.39
N ASP A 23 -33.51 -4.28 -17.52
CA ASP A 23 -34.26 -5.53 -17.73
C ASP A 23 -33.74 -6.67 -16.84
N ASP A 24 -34.59 -7.66 -16.56
CA ASP A 24 -34.25 -8.82 -15.72
C ASP A 24 -33.14 -9.69 -16.33
N VAL A 25 -33.09 -9.76 -17.66
CA VAL A 25 -32.10 -10.54 -18.40
C VAL A 25 -31.46 -9.64 -19.45
N ILE A 26 -30.16 -9.41 -19.30
CA ILE A 26 -29.35 -8.68 -20.28
C ILE A 26 -28.60 -9.66 -21.19
N HIS A 27 -28.51 -9.32 -22.47
CA HIS A 27 -27.72 -10.05 -23.46
C HIS A 27 -26.59 -9.14 -23.95
N PRO A 28 -25.49 -9.04 -23.18
CA PRO A 28 -24.38 -8.18 -23.54
C PRO A 28 -23.60 -8.76 -24.71
N THR A 29 -23.10 -7.87 -25.57
CA THR A 29 -22.24 -8.20 -26.69
C THR A 29 -21.19 -7.12 -26.83
N SER A 30 -19.97 -7.55 -27.14
CA SER A 30 -18.86 -6.64 -27.38
C SER A 30 -18.11 -7.04 -28.63
N TYR A 31 -17.48 -6.07 -29.28
CA TYR A 31 -16.52 -6.28 -30.34
C TYR A 31 -15.51 -5.14 -30.35
N ILE A 32 -14.33 -5.43 -30.89
CA ILE A 32 -13.31 -4.44 -31.20
C ILE A 32 -13.15 -4.27 -32.70
N VAL A 33 -12.77 -3.07 -33.11
CA VAL A 33 -12.35 -2.77 -34.49
C VAL A 33 -10.85 -2.50 -34.46
N LEU A 34 -10.07 -3.41 -35.07
CA LEU A 34 -8.61 -3.32 -35.20
C LEU A 34 -8.26 -3.23 -36.69
N GLY A 35 -7.88 -2.03 -37.15
CA GLY A 35 -7.71 -1.78 -38.59
C GLY A 35 -9.03 -1.97 -39.35
N ASP A 36 -9.05 -2.96 -40.26
CA ASP A 36 -10.24 -3.34 -41.04
C ASP A 36 -10.95 -4.59 -40.47
N GLU A 37 -10.46 -5.17 -39.38
CA GLU A 37 -11.01 -6.40 -38.78
C GLU A 37 -11.92 -6.11 -37.58
N CYS A 38 -13.05 -6.82 -37.52
CA CYS A 38 -13.92 -6.85 -36.34
C CYS A 38 -13.69 -8.15 -35.57
N ILE A 39 -13.26 -8.04 -34.32
CA ILE A 39 -12.92 -9.18 -33.47
C ILE A 39 -13.84 -9.17 -32.24
N VAL A 40 -14.38 -10.32 -31.87
CA VAL A 40 -15.17 -10.48 -30.65
C VAL A 40 -14.25 -10.90 -29.52
N PRO A 41 -14.13 -10.13 -28.43
CA PRO A 41 -13.32 -10.52 -27.28
C PRO A 41 -13.96 -11.70 -26.55
N VAL A 42 -13.12 -12.55 -25.98
CA VAL A 42 -13.55 -13.61 -25.05
C VAL A 42 -14.04 -12.99 -23.76
N SER A 43 -13.18 -12.13 -23.21
CA SER A 43 -13.43 -11.35 -22.02
C SER A 43 -12.62 -10.06 -22.07
N TYR A 44 -13.05 -9.05 -21.32
CA TYR A 44 -12.24 -7.87 -21.04
C TYR A 44 -12.60 -7.26 -19.69
N GLN A 45 -11.64 -6.56 -19.10
CA GLN A 45 -11.82 -5.69 -17.94
C GLN A 45 -11.36 -4.30 -18.35
N LEU A 46 -12.24 -3.32 -18.20
CA LEU A 46 -12.00 -1.92 -18.52
C LEU A 46 -12.21 -1.09 -17.26
N GLN A 47 -11.22 -0.29 -16.86
CA GLN A 47 -11.26 0.45 -15.61
C GLN A 47 -10.66 1.85 -15.77
N ASP A 48 -11.18 2.78 -14.99
CA ASP A 48 -10.67 4.15 -14.94
C ASP A 48 -9.69 4.32 -13.75
N ALA A 49 -8.42 4.63 -14.01
CA ALA A 49 -7.44 5.00 -12.98
C ALA A 49 -7.24 6.51 -12.86
N VAL A 50 -7.10 6.96 -11.61
CA VAL A 50 -6.48 8.23 -11.27
C VAL A 50 -5.04 7.93 -10.85
N TYR A 51 -4.06 8.38 -11.62
CA TYR A 51 -2.63 8.14 -11.36
C TYR A 51 -2.05 9.03 -10.23
N ASP A 52 -2.79 9.23 -9.14
CA ASP A 52 -2.37 10.06 -8.01
C ASP A 52 -3.08 9.57 -6.73
N GLU A 53 -2.44 8.66 -5.99
CA GLU A 53 -2.95 8.17 -4.69
C GLU A 53 -2.86 9.26 -3.60
N ASP A 54 -2.06 10.30 -3.81
CA ASP A 54 -1.74 11.31 -2.81
C ASP A 54 -2.68 12.54 -2.82
N SER A 55 -3.49 12.72 -3.86
CA SER A 55 -4.43 13.85 -3.91
C SER A 55 -5.83 13.44 -3.46
N GLN A 56 -6.23 13.84 -2.25
CA GLN A 56 -7.64 13.84 -1.79
C GLN A 56 -8.54 14.79 -2.62
N SER A 57 -8.11 15.23 -3.81
CA SER A 57 -8.80 16.19 -4.66
C SER A 57 -9.24 15.51 -5.95
N PHE A 58 -10.54 15.46 -6.20
CA PHE A 58 -11.08 15.04 -7.51
C PHE A 58 -10.81 16.09 -8.61
N LEU A 59 -10.63 17.36 -8.23
CA LEU A 59 -10.24 18.42 -9.15
C LEU A 59 -8.78 18.28 -9.58
N GLY A 60 -8.53 18.51 -10.87
CA GLY A 60 -7.20 18.40 -11.48
C GLY A 60 -6.71 16.98 -11.66
N THR A 61 -7.57 15.99 -11.46
CA THR A 61 -7.26 14.61 -11.83
C THR A 61 -7.19 14.50 -13.35
N PHE A 62 -6.22 13.73 -13.85
CA PHE A 62 -6.16 13.33 -15.25
C PHE A 62 -6.33 11.82 -15.35
N ILE A 63 -7.57 11.45 -15.59
CA ILE A 63 -8.03 10.06 -15.61
C ILE A 63 -7.53 9.38 -16.88
N SER A 64 -7.14 8.12 -16.73
CA SER A 64 -6.85 7.23 -17.84
C SER A 64 -7.75 6.01 -17.75
N ARG A 65 -8.32 5.62 -18.89
CA ARG A 65 -9.04 4.38 -19.03
C ARG A 65 -8.11 3.32 -19.61
N TYR A 66 -8.01 2.18 -18.93
CA TYR A 66 -7.10 1.09 -19.28
C TYR A 66 -7.72 -0.25 -18.93
N GLY A 67 -7.13 -1.33 -19.45
CA GLY A 67 -7.74 -2.63 -19.31
C GLY A 67 -6.90 -3.77 -19.82
N GLU A 68 -7.43 -4.97 -19.59
CA GLU A 68 -6.92 -6.23 -20.11
C GLU A 68 -8.04 -6.92 -20.90
N MET A 69 -7.68 -7.57 -22.00
CA MET A 69 -8.63 -8.27 -22.87
C MET A 69 -8.04 -9.56 -23.40
N VAL A 70 -8.87 -10.58 -23.48
CA VAL A 70 -8.52 -11.89 -24.05
C VAL A 70 -9.18 -12.02 -25.43
N LEU A 71 -8.37 -12.33 -26.43
CA LEU A 71 -8.79 -12.50 -27.83
C LEU A 71 -8.49 -13.92 -28.32
N PHE A 72 -9.38 -14.50 -29.13
CA PHE A 72 -9.04 -15.69 -29.91
C PHE A 72 -8.24 -15.27 -31.14
N ALA A 73 -7.00 -15.77 -31.26
CA ALA A 73 -6.15 -15.53 -32.41
C ALA A 73 -6.17 -16.73 -33.37
N GLU A 74 -7.01 -16.67 -34.41
CA GLU A 74 -6.90 -17.63 -35.53
C GLU A 74 -5.73 -17.29 -36.48
N HIS A 75 -5.15 -16.08 -36.36
CA HIS A 75 -4.10 -15.55 -37.22
C HIS A 75 -2.95 -14.89 -36.42
N GLU A 76 -1.74 -14.84 -37.01
CA GLU A 76 -0.61 -14.03 -36.52
C GLU A 76 -0.95 -12.54 -36.67
N LEU A 77 -1.77 -12.01 -35.77
CA LEU A 77 -1.98 -10.58 -35.64
C LEU A 77 -0.75 -9.96 -34.96
N SER A 78 -0.08 -9.05 -35.66
CA SER A 78 0.97 -8.19 -35.07
C SER A 78 0.29 -7.11 -34.25
N LEU A 79 0.07 -7.39 -32.96
CA LEU A 79 -0.74 -6.56 -32.06
C LEU A 79 0.04 -5.44 -31.35
N GLN A 80 1.36 -5.37 -31.52
CA GLN A 80 2.19 -4.39 -30.84
C GLN A 80 2.09 -3.01 -31.51
N ASP A 81 1.82 -1.97 -30.72
CA ASP A 81 1.65 -0.56 -31.13
C ASP A 81 0.42 -0.26 -32.02
N GLU A 82 -0.53 -1.18 -32.10
CA GLU A 82 -1.79 -0.96 -32.80
C GLU A 82 -2.84 -0.29 -31.88
N LYS A 83 -3.76 0.44 -32.51
CA LYS A 83 -4.92 1.04 -31.83
C LYS A 83 -6.21 0.36 -32.25
N PHE A 84 -7.15 0.22 -31.32
CA PHE A 84 -8.46 -0.34 -31.60
C PHE A 84 -9.57 0.50 -30.98
N GLN A 85 -10.79 0.36 -31.52
CA GLN A 85 -11.99 0.91 -30.92
C GLN A 85 -12.79 -0.20 -30.25
N LEU A 86 -13.17 -0.02 -29.00
CA LEU A 86 -14.03 -0.96 -28.26
C LEU A 86 -15.49 -0.51 -28.31
N TYR A 87 -16.38 -1.46 -28.59
CA TYR A 87 -17.83 -1.29 -28.55
C TYR A 87 -18.47 -2.34 -27.66
N THR A 88 -19.36 -1.91 -26.79
CA THR A 88 -20.11 -2.80 -25.88
C THR A 88 -21.57 -2.42 -25.89
N GLY A 89 -22.45 -3.40 -25.97
CA GLY A 89 -23.87 -3.15 -26.21
C GLY A 89 -24.77 -4.27 -25.73
N PHE A 90 -26.05 -4.10 -26.01
CA PHE A 90 -27.09 -5.06 -25.64
C PHE A 90 -27.96 -5.42 -26.84
N GLN A 91 -28.47 -6.64 -26.83
CA GLN A 91 -29.61 -7.00 -27.66
C GLN A 91 -30.89 -6.41 -27.06
N LEU A 92 -31.57 -5.56 -27.82
CA LEU A 92 -32.85 -4.93 -27.48
C LEU A 92 -33.99 -5.94 -27.60
N ALA A 93 -35.14 -5.62 -26.99
CA ALA A 93 -36.35 -6.46 -27.02
C ALA A 93 -36.90 -6.76 -28.44
N ASP A 94 -36.57 -5.92 -29.43
CA ASP A 94 -36.94 -6.13 -30.84
C ASP A 94 -35.96 -7.04 -31.61
N GLY A 95 -34.93 -7.55 -30.92
CA GLY A 95 -33.91 -8.44 -31.45
C GLY A 95 -32.73 -7.72 -32.12
N ARG A 96 -32.76 -6.38 -32.27
CA ARG A 96 -31.62 -5.61 -32.76
C ARG A 96 -30.57 -5.46 -31.67
N VAL A 97 -29.31 -5.29 -32.07
CA VAL A 97 -28.22 -4.97 -31.15
C VAL A 97 -27.85 -3.51 -31.31
N GLU A 98 -27.75 -2.80 -30.20
CA GLU A 98 -27.24 -1.44 -30.14
C GLU A 98 -25.97 -1.42 -29.31
N TYR A 99 -24.96 -0.64 -29.75
CA TYR A 99 -23.62 -0.62 -29.17
C TYR A 99 -23.25 0.79 -28.71
N ALA A 100 -22.68 0.89 -27.51
CA ALA A 100 -22.03 2.05 -26.96
C ALA A 100 -20.51 1.99 -27.26
N ALA A 101 -19.96 3.05 -27.84
CA ALA A 101 -18.51 3.18 -28.01
C ALA A 101 -17.84 3.39 -26.65
N GLN A 102 -16.86 2.56 -26.29
CA GLN A 102 -16.16 2.63 -25.00
C GLN A 102 -14.88 3.49 -25.07
N GLY A 103 -14.31 3.63 -26.26
CA GLY A 103 -13.16 4.49 -26.54
C GLY A 103 -12.16 3.90 -27.53
N THR A 104 -11.18 4.73 -27.90
CA THR A 104 -10.00 4.32 -28.66
C THR A 104 -8.86 3.98 -27.71
N PHE A 105 -8.28 2.80 -27.86
CA PHE A 105 -7.23 2.29 -26.97
C PHE A 105 -5.97 1.89 -27.75
N TYR A 106 -4.82 2.01 -27.09
CA TYR A 106 -3.48 1.67 -27.58
C TYR A 106 -2.99 0.43 -26.84
N ILE A 107 -2.57 -0.59 -27.59
CA ILE A 107 -2.02 -1.83 -27.02
C ILE A 107 -0.55 -1.60 -26.67
N TYR A 108 -0.21 -1.78 -25.39
CA TYR A 108 1.16 -1.59 -24.90
C TYR A 108 1.83 -2.89 -24.44
N GLU A 109 1.07 -3.96 -24.21
CA GLU A 109 1.60 -5.27 -23.83
C GLU A 109 0.76 -6.38 -24.45
N VAL A 110 1.42 -7.42 -24.95
CA VAL A 110 0.79 -8.64 -25.48
C VAL A 110 1.47 -9.83 -24.84
N GLN A 111 0.69 -10.66 -24.16
CA GLN A 111 1.15 -11.89 -23.53
C GLN A 111 0.64 -13.09 -24.34
N GLU A 112 1.57 -13.95 -24.75
CA GLU A 112 1.27 -15.20 -25.45
C GLU A 112 1.36 -16.36 -24.46
N GLU A 113 0.26 -17.08 -24.25
CA GLU A 113 0.28 -18.30 -23.46
C GLU A 113 0.75 -19.48 -24.34
N LEU A 114 1.85 -20.13 -23.94
CA LEU A 114 2.29 -21.36 -24.60
C LEU A 114 1.20 -22.42 -24.46
N HIS A 115 0.59 -22.80 -25.59
CA HIS A 115 -0.39 -23.89 -25.82
C HIS A 115 -1.87 -23.48 -25.95
N ASP A 116 -2.23 -22.19 -25.93
CA ASP A 116 -3.61 -21.74 -26.19
C ASP A 116 -3.74 -20.93 -27.50
N ILE A 117 -4.93 -20.94 -28.10
CA ILE A 117 -5.32 -20.07 -29.23
C ILE A 117 -5.71 -18.66 -28.75
N GLN A 118 -5.56 -18.38 -27.46
CA GLN A 118 -5.90 -17.12 -26.81
C GLN A 118 -4.68 -16.24 -26.64
N LYS A 119 -4.86 -14.92 -26.83
CA LYS A 119 -3.87 -13.89 -26.54
C LYS A 119 -4.44 -12.88 -25.56
N THR A 120 -3.65 -12.52 -24.55
CA THR A 120 -4.02 -11.48 -23.58
C THR A 120 -3.33 -10.18 -23.97
N ILE A 121 -4.11 -9.14 -24.19
CA ILE A 121 -3.62 -7.79 -24.52
C ILE A 121 -3.90 -6.84 -23.36
N ARG A 122 -2.95 -5.94 -23.09
CA ARG A 122 -3.17 -4.80 -22.20
C ARG A 122 -3.10 -3.51 -22.96
N PHE A 123 -4.04 -2.63 -22.64
CA PHE A 123 -4.27 -1.43 -23.42
C PHE A 123 -4.68 -0.26 -22.53
N ALA A 124 -4.44 0.95 -23.02
CA ALA A 124 -4.79 2.19 -22.36
C ALA A 124 -5.21 3.26 -23.37
N ASP A 125 -5.95 4.26 -22.92
CA ASP A 125 -6.36 5.39 -23.74
C ASP A 125 -5.19 6.33 -24.10
N ALA A 126 -5.48 7.39 -24.85
CA ALA A 126 -4.48 8.35 -25.31
C ALA A 126 -3.76 9.10 -24.17
N ARG A 127 -4.22 9.00 -22.91
CA ARG A 127 -3.58 9.64 -21.76
C ARG A 127 -2.12 9.21 -21.64
N ILE A 128 -1.77 7.97 -21.99
CA ILE A 128 -0.39 7.47 -21.93
C ILE A 128 0.61 8.35 -22.69
N LEU A 129 0.15 9.02 -23.75
CA LEU A 129 0.98 9.89 -24.60
C LEU A 129 1.34 11.22 -23.90
N PHE A 130 0.59 11.61 -22.86
CA PHE A 130 0.84 12.82 -22.07
C PHE A 130 1.96 12.66 -21.04
N ASN A 131 2.49 11.45 -20.84
CA ASN A 131 3.71 11.21 -20.04
C ASN A 131 4.98 11.77 -20.71
N LYS A 132 4.86 12.37 -21.89
CA LYS A 132 5.95 13.03 -22.60
C LYS A 132 6.46 14.26 -21.84
N PRO A 133 7.80 14.46 -21.72
CA PRO A 133 8.37 15.64 -21.09
C PRO A 133 7.89 16.93 -21.75
N LEU A 134 7.61 17.94 -20.93
CA LEU A 134 7.15 19.25 -21.37
C LEU A 134 8.24 19.95 -22.21
N GLN A 135 7.90 20.37 -23.42
CA GLN A 135 8.83 21.17 -24.24
C GLN A 135 8.89 22.62 -23.73
N ARG A 136 10.10 23.17 -23.63
CA ARG A 136 10.37 24.48 -23.00
C ARG A 136 9.95 25.71 -23.84
N GLU A 137 9.59 25.53 -25.10
CA GLU A 137 9.23 26.66 -26.00
C GLU A 137 7.72 26.97 -25.98
N ILE A 138 7.20 27.42 -24.83
CA ILE A 138 5.82 27.92 -24.73
C ILE A 138 5.84 29.45 -24.85
N PRO A 139 5.18 30.05 -25.86
CA PRO A 139 5.19 31.50 -26.05
C PRO A 139 4.20 32.19 -25.12
N TYR A 140 4.69 33.12 -24.30
CA TYR A 140 3.89 33.99 -23.43
C TYR A 140 3.80 35.41 -24.00
N PRO A 141 2.69 36.16 -23.79
CA PRO A 141 1.53 35.79 -22.98
C PRO A 141 0.53 34.90 -23.74
N LEU A 142 -0.13 33.98 -23.02
CA LEU A 142 -1.21 33.14 -23.56
C LEU A 142 -2.29 32.89 -22.49
N SER A 143 -3.51 32.54 -22.90
CA SER A 143 -4.56 32.14 -21.96
C SER A 143 -4.42 30.67 -21.54
N VAL A 144 -5.09 30.28 -20.44
CA VAL A 144 -5.19 28.88 -20.00
C VAL A 144 -5.72 27.96 -21.12
N LYS A 145 -6.73 28.42 -21.89
CA LYS A 145 -7.20 27.74 -23.10
C LYS A 145 -6.10 27.53 -24.14
N GLN A 146 -5.36 28.59 -24.47
CA GLN A 146 -4.29 28.50 -25.46
C GLN A 146 -3.15 27.60 -24.96
N LEU A 147 -2.92 27.54 -23.65
CA LEU A 147 -1.96 26.63 -23.04
C LEU A 147 -2.39 25.18 -23.27
N LEU A 148 -3.67 24.85 -23.01
CA LEU A 148 -4.21 23.51 -23.27
C LEU A 148 -4.02 23.09 -24.73
N GLU A 149 -4.39 23.96 -25.69
CA GLU A 149 -4.22 23.75 -27.12
C GLU A 149 -2.76 23.45 -27.48
N LYS A 150 -1.81 24.19 -26.88
CA LYS A 150 -0.36 24.00 -27.12
C LYS A 150 0.17 22.68 -26.58
N ILE A 151 -0.29 22.24 -25.41
CA ILE A 151 0.11 20.93 -24.86
C ILE A 151 -0.45 19.80 -25.72
N CYS A 152 -1.70 19.94 -26.16
CA CYS A 152 -2.36 18.98 -27.02
C CYS A 152 -1.68 18.88 -28.40
N ASP A 153 -1.23 20.00 -28.97
CA ASP A 153 -0.38 20.05 -30.17
C ASP A 153 0.93 19.24 -30.00
N GLN A 154 1.57 19.30 -28.83
CA GLN A 154 2.84 18.58 -28.56
C GLN A 154 2.67 17.06 -28.51
N VAL A 155 1.49 16.60 -28.11
CA VAL A 155 1.13 15.18 -27.95
C VAL A 155 0.36 14.65 -29.18
N GLN A 156 -0.08 15.54 -30.09
CA GLN A 156 -0.89 15.23 -31.28
C GLN A 156 -2.28 14.67 -30.96
N ILE A 157 -2.87 15.13 -29.86
CA ILE A 157 -4.22 14.76 -29.42
C ILE A 157 -5.12 16.00 -29.53
N PRO A 158 -6.32 15.91 -30.10
CA PRO A 158 -7.25 17.05 -30.12
C PRO A 158 -7.75 17.36 -28.71
N CYS A 159 -8.14 18.60 -28.46
CA CYS A 159 -8.75 19.01 -27.19
C CYS A 159 -10.08 19.73 -27.39
N MET A 160 -10.97 19.58 -26.40
CA MET A 160 -12.23 20.31 -26.29
C MET A 160 -12.00 21.82 -26.18
N ASP A 161 -12.97 22.59 -26.68
CA ASP A 161 -13.04 24.02 -26.40
C ASP A 161 -13.50 24.27 -24.96
N ILE A 162 -12.57 24.72 -24.11
CA ILE A 162 -12.84 25.02 -22.69
C ILE A 162 -13.38 26.43 -22.44
N THR A 163 -13.77 27.18 -23.49
CA THR A 163 -14.34 28.52 -23.33
C THR A 163 -15.59 28.50 -22.44
N GLY A 164 -15.59 29.35 -21.42
CA GLY A 164 -16.67 29.45 -20.43
C GLY A 164 -16.46 28.61 -19.17
N LEU A 165 -15.43 27.76 -19.12
CA LEU A 165 -14.98 27.17 -17.86
C LEU A 165 -14.27 28.23 -16.98
N PRO A 166 -14.30 28.08 -15.64
CA PRO A 166 -13.57 28.90 -14.69
C PRO A 166 -12.14 29.13 -15.14
N ASN A 167 -11.65 30.36 -15.05
CA ASN A 167 -10.27 30.70 -15.39
C ASN A 167 -9.76 30.29 -16.79
N ALA A 168 -10.61 29.81 -17.72
CA ALA A 168 -10.18 29.39 -19.06
C ALA A 168 -9.57 30.55 -19.88
N ASP A 169 -10.10 31.75 -19.67
CA ASP A 169 -9.63 32.99 -20.28
C ASP A 169 -8.55 33.71 -19.46
N PHE A 170 -8.12 33.13 -18.33
CA PHE A 170 -7.05 33.71 -17.49
C PHE A 170 -5.75 33.80 -18.29
N ILE A 171 -5.14 34.98 -18.30
CA ILE A 171 -3.93 35.27 -19.08
C ILE A 171 -2.71 34.98 -18.23
N ILE A 172 -1.86 34.09 -18.72
CA ILE A 172 -0.54 33.81 -18.18
C ILE A 172 0.44 34.76 -18.86
N ASP A 173 0.92 35.75 -18.12
CA ASP A 173 1.72 36.86 -18.63
C ASP A 173 3.22 36.55 -18.74
N LYS A 174 3.68 35.55 -17.99
CA LYS A 174 5.09 35.16 -17.87
C LYS A 174 5.25 33.64 -17.80
N GLU A 175 6.47 33.20 -18.04
CA GLU A 175 6.84 31.80 -17.92
C GLU A 175 6.51 31.23 -16.53
N VAL A 176 5.89 30.05 -16.55
CA VAL A 176 5.52 29.29 -15.35
C VAL A 176 6.52 28.16 -15.18
N TYR A 177 7.05 28.01 -13.98
CA TYR A 177 7.92 26.90 -13.65
C TYR A 177 7.09 25.66 -13.32
N TRP A 178 7.31 24.58 -14.06
CA TRP A 178 6.56 23.33 -13.94
C TRP A 178 7.35 22.21 -13.21
N GLY A 179 8.64 22.42 -12.95
CA GLY A 179 9.57 21.37 -12.48
C GLY A 179 10.53 20.89 -13.59
N GLU A 180 11.68 20.33 -13.20
CA GLU A 180 12.70 19.87 -14.15
C GLU A 180 12.27 18.64 -14.97
N GLU A 181 11.43 17.78 -14.38
CA GLU A 181 10.93 16.54 -14.98
C GLU A 181 9.44 16.62 -15.34
N ALA A 182 8.89 17.84 -15.44
CA ALA A 182 7.48 18.06 -15.71
C ALA A 182 7.03 17.46 -17.05
N THR A 183 5.87 16.81 -17.03
CA THR A 183 5.24 16.19 -18.19
C THR A 183 4.09 17.02 -18.73
N CYS A 184 3.64 16.73 -19.95
CA CYS A 184 2.42 17.32 -20.50
C CYS A 184 1.19 17.02 -19.61
N ALA A 185 1.16 15.86 -18.95
CA ALA A 185 0.10 15.49 -18.02
C ALA A 185 0.04 16.44 -16.80
N ASP A 186 1.18 16.87 -16.25
CA ASP A 186 1.22 17.77 -15.10
C ASP A 186 0.61 19.14 -15.42
N VAL A 187 0.86 19.63 -16.64
CA VAL A 187 0.24 20.86 -17.14
C VAL A 187 -1.28 20.69 -17.27
N VAL A 188 -1.75 19.57 -17.85
CA VAL A 188 -3.19 19.27 -17.99
C VAL A 188 -3.86 19.18 -16.63
N LYS A 189 -3.24 18.51 -15.64
CA LYS A 189 -3.73 18.44 -14.26
C LYS A 189 -3.91 19.84 -13.65
N ALA A 190 -2.90 20.69 -13.79
CA ALA A 190 -2.96 22.06 -13.27
C ALA A 190 -4.04 22.90 -13.98
N ILE A 191 -4.20 22.74 -15.29
CA ILE A 191 -5.27 23.39 -16.05
C ILE A 191 -6.64 22.90 -15.55
N ALA A 192 -6.84 21.58 -15.42
CA ALA A 192 -8.10 20.99 -14.95
C ALA A 192 -8.48 21.50 -13.55
N GLN A 193 -7.52 21.60 -12.63
CA GLN A 193 -7.69 22.25 -11.33
C GLN A 193 -8.08 23.72 -11.46
N ALA A 194 -7.36 24.49 -12.29
CA ALA A 194 -7.63 25.91 -12.48
C ALA A 194 -9.02 26.17 -13.07
N THR A 195 -9.50 25.24 -13.91
CA THR A 195 -10.84 25.26 -14.50
C THR A 195 -11.92 24.62 -13.64
N ALA A 196 -11.59 24.18 -12.42
CA ALA A 196 -12.50 23.48 -11.53
C ALA A 196 -13.19 22.27 -12.20
N GLY A 197 -12.41 21.41 -12.83
CA GLY A 197 -12.88 20.14 -13.41
C GLY A 197 -11.84 19.03 -13.32
N PHE A 198 -12.13 17.92 -14.00
CA PHE A 198 -11.22 16.79 -14.19
C PHE A 198 -10.99 16.55 -15.69
N ALA A 199 -9.80 16.07 -16.03
CA ALA A 199 -9.40 15.78 -17.40
C ALA A 199 -9.58 14.28 -17.72
N LEU A 200 -10.09 13.97 -18.90
CA LEU A 200 -10.21 12.61 -19.43
C LEU A 200 -10.08 12.61 -20.95
N ILE A 201 -9.84 11.44 -21.53
CA ILE A 201 -9.94 11.23 -22.98
C ILE A 201 -11.34 10.70 -23.29
N ASP A 202 -12.07 11.38 -24.18
CA ASP A 202 -13.39 10.95 -24.60
C ASP A 202 -13.35 9.72 -25.54
N THR A 203 -14.53 9.24 -25.93
CA THR A 203 -14.66 8.06 -26.79
C THR A 203 -14.10 8.23 -28.20
N ASN A 204 -13.89 9.49 -28.64
CA ASN A 204 -13.30 9.85 -29.93
C ASN A 204 -11.78 10.08 -29.85
N GLY A 205 -11.17 9.96 -28.66
CA GLY A 205 -9.75 10.21 -28.45
C GLY A 205 -9.40 11.70 -28.25
N THR A 206 -10.37 12.54 -27.87
CA THR A 206 -10.19 13.97 -27.59
C THR A 206 -10.00 14.21 -26.11
N LEU A 207 -9.05 15.07 -25.74
CA LEU A 207 -8.89 15.53 -24.36
C LEU A 207 -10.03 16.47 -23.98
N CYS A 208 -10.77 16.10 -22.96
CA CYS A 208 -11.90 16.86 -22.43
C CYS A 208 -11.66 17.21 -20.97
N ILE A 209 -12.01 18.44 -20.58
CA ILE A 209 -12.09 18.84 -19.18
C ILE A 209 -13.56 18.96 -18.85
N LYS A 210 -14.06 18.05 -18.01
CA LYS A 210 -15.47 17.94 -17.67
C LYS A 210 -15.72 18.34 -16.22
N TRP A 211 -16.96 18.74 -15.96
CA TRP A 211 -17.57 18.76 -14.63
C TRP A 211 -18.57 17.62 -14.52
N PHE A 212 -19.09 17.37 -13.32
CA PHE A 212 -20.16 16.39 -13.13
C PHE A 212 -21.39 16.75 -13.96
N SER A 213 -21.99 15.74 -14.61
CA SER A 213 -23.11 15.92 -15.51
C SER A 213 -24.44 16.06 -14.75
N ASP A 214 -25.42 16.69 -15.40
CA ASP A 214 -26.81 16.74 -14.90
C ASP A 214 -27.61 15.48 -15.27
N SER A 215 -27.08 14.62 -16.13
CA SER A 215 -27.73 13.37 -16.53
C SER A 215 -27.70 12.37 -15.38
N VAL A 216 -28.88 11.97 -14.93
CA VAL A 216 -29.06 11.07 -13.79
C VAL A 216 -29.21 9.64 -14.30
N SER A 217 -28.29 8.76 -13.93
CA SER A 217 -28.47 7.33 -14.02
C SER A 217 -29.09 6.82 -12.72
N SER A 218 -30.30 6.28 -12.80
CA SER A 218 -30.99 5.68 -11.65
C SER A 218 -30.56 4.24 -11.44
N TRP A 219 -30.25 3.89 -10.20
CA TRP A 219 -29.91 2.54 -9.75
C TRP A 219 -30.79 2.16 -8.57
N ASN A 220 -31.21 0.90 -8.50
CA ASN A 220 -32.08 0.38 -7.45
C ASN A 220 -31.71 -1.08 -7.11
N ALA A 221 -32.45 -1.69 -6.19
CA ALA A 221 -32.17 -3.05 -5.73
C ALA A 221 -32.23 -4.14 -6.82
N ASP A 222 -32.81 -3.84 -7.99
CA ASP A 222 -32.83 -4.75 -9.15
C ASP A 222 -31.62 -4.54 -10.08
N THR A 223 -30.86 -3.46 -9.88
CA THR A 223 -29.68 -3.11 -10.71
C THR A 223 -28.36 -3.33 -9.98
N TYR A 224 -28.27 -3.09 -8.66
CA TYR A 224 -27.06 -3.40 -7.87
C TYR A 224 -27.13 -4.77 -7.19
N PHE A 225 -25.99 -5.43 -7.08
CA PHE A 225 -25.80 -6.67 -6.32
C PHE A 225 -25.23 -6.38 -4.93
N THR A 226 -24.31 -5.43 -4.84
CA THR A 226 -23.70 -4.96 -3.59
C THR A 226 -23.69 -3.44 -3.56
N LEU A 227 -23.83 -2.87 -2.37
CA LEU A 227 -23.79 -1.43 -2.16
C LEU A 227 -23.26 -1.13 -0.75
N GLU A 228 -22.13 -0.44 -0.70
CA GLU A 228 -21.57 0.16 0.50
C GLU A 228 -21.67 1.68 0.38
N SER A 229 -21.99 2.37 1.47
CA SER A 229 -22.11 3.84 1.49
C SER A 229 -21.53 4.44 2.75
N HIS A 230 -20.97 5.64 2.66
CA HIS A 230 -20.41 6.40 3.78
C HIS A 230 -21.14 7.73 4.00
N ASP A 231 -20.72 8.48 5.03
CA ASP A 231 -21.26 9.79 5.35
C ASP A 231 -21.14 10.77 4.17
N VAL A 232 -22.21 11.55 3.96
CA VAL A 232 -22.30 12.53 2.87
C VAL A 232 -21.19 13.58 2.98
N PHE A 233 -20.47 13.76 1.88
CA PHE A 233 -19.50 14.83 1.70
C PHE A 233 -20.19 16.12 1.26
N GLY A 234 -19.73 17.26 1.78
CA GLY A 234 -20.34 18.57 1.56
C GLY A 234 -21.47 18.92 2.56
N PRO A 235 -22.26 19.96 2.27
CA PRO A 235 -22.07 20.88 1.14
C PRO A 235 -20.73 21.63 1.28
N VAL A 236 -19.93 21.64 0.22
CA VAL A 236 -18.66 22.40 0.20
C VAL A 236 -19.00 23.88 0.35
N ASN A 237 -18.38 24.55 1.33
CA ASN A 237 -18.67 25.94 1.66
C ASN A 237 -17.41 26.77 1.97
N SER A 238 -16.22 26.18 1.84
CA SER A 238 -14.93 26.86 1.95
C SER A 238 -13.99 26.30 0.89
N ILE A 239 -13.29 27.17 0.15
CA ILE A 239 -12.17 26.78 -0.70
C ILE A 239 -10.88 27.43 -0.21
N VAL A 240 -9.78 26.68 -0.20
CA VAL A 240 -8.45 27.17 0.15
C VAL A 240 -7.49 26.96 -1.01
N LEU A 241 -6.83 28.03 -1.45
CA LEU A 241 -5.67 27.94 -2.35
C LEU A 241 -4.40 28.14 -1.52
N GLY A 242 -3.66 27.05 -1.31
CA GLY A 242 -2.47 27.00 -0.49
C GLY A 242 -1.18 26.93 -1.29
N ARG A 243 -0.07 27.29 -0.62
CA ARG A 243 1.29 27.01 -1.08
C ARG A 243 2.01 26.22 0.00
N GLN A 244 2.47 25.03 -0.32
CA GLN A 244 3.23 24.21 0.59
C GLN A 244 4.73 24.22 0.22
N PRO A 245 5.62 24.23 1.21
CA PRO A 245 5.37 24.24 2.66
C PRO A 245 5.14 25.63 3.26
N GLN A 246 5.02 26.69 2.44
CA GLN A 246 5.10 28.06 2.95
C GLN A 246 3.86 28.54 3.72
N ASN A 247 2.80 27.72 3.79
CA ASN A 247 1.53 27.98 4.48
C ASN A 247 0.92 29.36 4.14
N ASP A 248 1.20 29.86 2.92
CA ASP A 248 0.64 31.10 2.41
C ASP A 248 -0.72 30.78 1.77
N ASN A 249 -1.75 30.65 2.60
CA ASN A 249 -3.08 30.25 2.17
C ASN A 249 -3.96 31.48 1.92
N ILE A 250 -4.74 31.44 0.83
CA ILE A 250 -5.92 32.29 0.69
C ILE A 250 -7.16 31.42 0.71
N PHE A 251 -8.25 31.94 1.25
CA PHE A 251 -9.49 31.20 1.33
C PHE A 251 -10.68 32.07 0.96
N LEU A 252 -11.75 31.41 0.51
CA LEU A 252 -13.05 32.01 0.29
C LEU A 252 -14.09 31.08 0.90
N ARG A 253 -14.98 31.64 1.73
CA ARG A 253 -15.93 30.89 2.55
C ARG A 253 -17.30 31.54 2.54
N ASP A 254 -18.33 30.71 2.52
CA ASP A 254 -19.73 31.11 2.72
C ASP A 254 -20.09 30.94 4.21
N GLU A 255 -19.99 32.03 4.96
CA GLU A 255 -20.24 32.02 6.42
C GLU A 255 -21.67 31.61 6.78
N GLU A 256 -22.67 31.94 5.94
CA GLU A 256 -24.08 31.56 6.17
C GLU A 256 -24.28 30.04 6.05
N SER A 257 -23.65 29.44 5.03
CA SER A 257 -23.64 27.99 4.84
C SER A 257 -22.88 27.26 5.94
N VAL A 258 -21.77 27.83 6.43
CA VAL A 258 -20.97 27.26 7.53
C VAL A 258 -21.73 27.25 8.85
N GLU A 259 -22.47 28.32 9.17
CA GLU A 259 -23.32 28.37 10.37
C GLU A 259 -24.42 27.28 10.34
N THR A 260 -24.92 26.95 9.14
CA THR A 260 -26.04 26.02 8.98
C THR A 260 -25.61 24.55 8.86
N HIS A 261 -24.53 24.28 8.11
CA HIS A 261 -24.13 22.91 7.72
C HIS A 261 -22.77 22.48 8.31
N GLY A 262 -22.08 23.36 9.05
CA GLY A 262 -20.71 23.13 9.51
C GLY A 262 -19.68 23.36 8.40
N LEU A 263 -18.40 23.48 8.79
CA LEU A 263 -17.31 23.76 7.85
C LEU A 263 -16.97 22.52 6.99
N CYS A 264 -17.06 22.65 5.68
CA CYS A 264 -16.58 21.69 4.69
C CYS A 264 -15.64 22.41 3.71
N GLU A 265 -14.34 22.18 3.91
CA GLU A 265 -13.27 22.84 3.18
C GLU A 265 -12.71 21.97 2.05
N PHE A 266 -12.55 22.58 0.87
CA PHE A 266 -11.86 21.99 -0.27
C PHE A 266 -10.53 22.72 -0.51
N GLN A 267 -9.42 21.99 -0.51
CA GLN A 267 -8.08 22.58 -0.59
C GLN A 267 -7.40 22.24 -1.92
N ILE A 268 -6.81 23.25 -2.57
CA ILE A 268 -5.94 23.10 -3.73
C ILE A 268 -4.58 23.71 -3.37
N ASN A 269 -3.52 22.91 -3.42
CA ASN A 269 -2.18 23.34 -3.09
C ASN A 269 -1.28 23.36 -4.34
N ASP A 270 -0.35 24.30 -4.37
CA ASP A 270 0.81 24.32 -5.28
C ASP A 270 0.48 24.26 -6.77
N ASN A 271 -0.70 24.76 -7.18
CA ASN A 271 -1.06 24.86 -8.58
C ASN A 271 -0.31 26.05 -9.24
N PRO A 272 0.58 25.81 -10.22
CA PRO A 272 1.42 26.86 -10.79
C PRO A 272 0.65 27.97 -11.54
N ILE A 273 -0.52 27.65 -12.08
CA ILE A 273 -1.38 28.61 -12.80
C ILE A 273 -2.10 29.50 -11.80
N LEU A 274 -2.75 28.90 -10.79
CA LEU A 274 -3.49 29.63 -9.77
C LEU A 274 -2.58 30.55 -8.97
N ASP A 275 -1.33 30.13 -8.76
CA ASP A 275 -0.32 30.89 -8.05
C ASP A 275 0.07 32.23 -8.68
N LEU A 276 -0.20 32.43 -9.97
CA LEU A 276 0.04 33.70 -10.64
C LEU A 276 -0.82 34.82 -10.07
N ASP A 277 -2.10 34.53 -9.83
CA ASP A 277 -3.04 35.44 -9.18
C ASP A 277 -4.18 34.68 -8.49
N ARG A 278 -3.90 34.20 -7.28
CA ARG A 278 -4.88 33.46 -6.48
C ARG A 278 -6.10 34.29 -6.10
N LYS A 279 -5.98 35.62 -6.00
CA LYS A 279 -7.09 36.48 -5.56
C LYS A 279 -8.21 36.57 -6.58
N THR A 280 -7.88 36.52 -7.87
CA THR A 280 -8.88 36.56 -8.94
C THR A 280 -9.33 35.16 -9.35
N THR A 281 -8.42 34.18 -9.30
CA THR A 281 -8.72 32.82 -9.76
C THR A 281 -9.50 31.97 -8.76
N ILE A 282 -9.51 32.31 -7.46
CA ILE A 282 -10.28 31.60 -6.43
C ILE A 282 -11.80 31.75 -6.58
N GLN A 283 -12.27 32.91 -7.04
CA GLN A 283 -13.70 33.22 -7.10
C GLN A 283 -14.46 32.32 -8.09
N PRO A 284 -14.02 32.16 -9.36
CA PRO A 284 -14.71 31.28 -10.31
C PRO A 284 -14.73 29.80 -9.88
N ILE A 285 -13.73 29.35 -9.13
CA ILE A 285 -13.66 27.98 -8.61
C ILE A 285 -14.65 27.82 -7.45
N PHE A 286 -14.68 28.79 -6.53
CA PHE A 286 -15.64 28.79 -5.42
C PHE A 286 -17.08 28.80 -5.91
N GLU A 287 -17.41 29.63 -6.90
CA GLU A 287 -18.77 29.71 -7.47
C GLU A 287 -19.27 28.38 -8.04
N ARG A 288 -18.35 27.52 -8.53
CA ARG A 288 -18.68 26.18 -9.02
C ARG A 288 -18.77 25.13 -7.92
N LEU A 289 -17.91 25.21 -6.91
CA LEU A 289 -17.86 24.24 -5.81
C LEU A 289 -18.88 24.50 -4.71
N ASN A 290 -19.30 25.75 -4.50
CA ASN A 290 -20.17 26.10 -3.37
C ASN A 290 -21.50 25.33 -3.43
N GLY A 291 -21.83 24.62 -2.36
CA GLY A 291 -23.03 23.77 -2.27
C GLY A 291 -22.86 22.37 -2.86
N PHE A 292 -21.72 22.03 -3.45
CA PHE A 292 -21.49 20.69 -4.01
C PHE A 292 -21.50 19.63 -2.91
N THR A 293 -22.23 18.54 -3.14
CA THR A 293 -22.39 17.44 -2.18
C THR A 293 -22.59 16.12 -2.91
N TYR A 294 -22.13 15.03 -2.30
CA TYR A 294 -22.35 13.68 -2.79
C TYR A 294 -22.25 12.64 -1.65
N ALA A 295 -22.93 11.51 -1.83
CA ALA A 295 -22.79 10.34 -0.97
C ALA A 295 -21.67 9.42 -1.51
N PRO A 296 -20.59 9.16 -0.76
CA PRO A 296 -19.60 8.18 -1.16
C PRO A 296 -20.21 6.78 -1.19
N ILE A 297 -20.00 6.04 -2.28
CA ILE A 297 -20.54 4.70 -2.48
C ILE A 297 -19.50 3.78 -3.11
N HIS A 298 -19.60 2.50 -2.84
CA HIS A 298 -18.97 1.44 -3.61
C HIS A 298 -20.07 0.45 -4.00
N MET A 299 -20.33 0.32 -5.30
CA MET A 299 -21.51 -0.37 -5.81
C MET A 299 -21.14 -1.28 -6.98
N GLU A 300 -21.49 -2.56 -6.87
CA GLU A 300 -21.37 -3.51 -7.98
C GLU A 300 -22.78 -3.88 -8.47
N GLY A 301 -22.97 -3.99 -9.78
CA GLY A 301 -24.25 -4.41 -10.33
C GLY A 301 -24.23 -4.74 -11.82
N LYS A 302 -25.43 -4.75 -12.40
CA LYS A 302 -25.64 -4.97 -13.83
C LYS A 302 -24.79 -3.98 -14.63
N GLY A 303 -24.05 -4.52 -15.59
CA GLY A 303 -23.18 -3.73 -16.44
C GLY A 303 -23.94 -2.65 -17.20
N ASN A 304 -23.47 -1.42 -17.13
CA ASN A 304 -23.97 -0.29 -17.89
C ASN A 304 -22.80 0.37 -18.67
N PRO A 305 -22.63 0.04 -19.96
CA PRO A 305 -21.57 0.58 -20.81
C PRO A 305 -21.85 2.02 -21.28
N ALA A 306 -23.00 2.61 -20.91
CA ALA A 306 -23.30 4.01 -21.18
C ALA A 306 -22.88 4.94 -20.03
N LEU A 307 -22.42 4.41 -18.89
CA LEU A 307 -21.88 5.21 -17.81
C LEU A 307 -20.49 5.75 -18.17
N GLU A 308 -20.28 7.04 -17.92
CA GLU A 308 -18.97 7.68 -17.95
C GLU A 308 -18.62 8.31 -16.59
N ARG A 309 -17.32 8.54 -16.36
CA ARG A 309 -16.89 9.34 -15.21
C ARG A 309 -17.53 10.73 -15.24
N GLY A 310 -17.99 11.16 -14.07
CA GLY A 310 -18.71 12.41 -13.92
C GLY A 310 -20.22 12.27 -13.96
N ASP A 311 -20.76 11.11 -14.35
CA ASP A 311 -22.21 10.93 -14.40
C ASP A 311 -22.84 10.95 -13.03
N ARG A 312 -24.01 11.60 -12.93
CA ARG A 312 -24.76 11.66 -11.68
C ARG A 312 -25.53 10.36 -11.48
N LEU A 313 -25.44 9.82 -10.27
CA LEU A 313 -26.08 8.58 -9.86
C LEU A 313 -27.16 8.89 -8.84
N GLN A 314 -28.34 8.31 -9.05
CA GLN A 314 -29.39 8.28 -8.05
C GLN A 314 -29.63 6.84 -7.63
N VAL A 315 -29.15 6.47 -6.45
CA VAL A 315 -29.22 5.10 -5.93
C VAL A 315 -30.37 5.00 -4.92
N THR A 316 -31.37 4.19 -5.22
CA THR A 316 -32.51 3.93 -4.33
C THR A 316 -32.26 2.66 -3.50
N LEU A 317 -32.22 2.82 -2.18
CA LEU A 317 -32.09 1.74 -1.20
C LEU A 317 -33.41 0.95 -1.06
N LEU A 318 -33.32 -0.25 -0.48
CA LEU A 318 -34.48 -1.13 -0.22
C LEU A 318 -35.57 -0.49 0.67
N ASP A 319 -35.18 0.45 1.53
CA ASP A 319 -36.09 1.19 2.41
C ASP A 319 -36.75 2.40 1.72
N GLY A 320 -36.40 2.66 0.45
CA GLY A 320 -36.85 3.80 -0.35
C GLY A 320 -36.01 5.07 -0.20
N THR A 321 -34.94 5.05 0.62
CA THR A 321 -34.01 6.17 0.74
C THR A 321 -33.23 6.36 -0.57
N CYS A 322 -33.11 7.61 -1.03
CA CYS A 322 -32.37 7.95 -2.25
C CYS A 322 -31.02 8.58 -1.88
N LEU A 323 -29.94 7.99 -2.38
CA LEU A 323 -28.58 8.51 -2.29
C LEU A 323 -28.20 9.17 -3.62
N GLU A 324 -27.71 10.40 -3.54
CA GLU A 324 -27.19 11.14 -4.69
C GLU A 324 -25.66 11.02 -4.69
N SER A 325 -25.10 10.47 -5.76
CA SER A 325 -23.67 10.27 -5.93
C SER A 325 -23.24 10.61 -7.36
N TYR A 326 -21.96 10.44 -7.67
CA TYR A 326 -21.40 10.62 -9.00
C TYR A 326 -20.44 9.49 -9.32
N VAL A 327 -20.27 9.16 -10.60
CA VAL A 327 -19.28 8.20 -11.05
C VAL A 327 -17.87 8.80 -10.86
N PHE A 328 -17.31 8.55 -9.67
CA PHE A 328 -15.89 8.50 -9.35
C PHE A 328 -15.21 7.56 -10.32
N GLN A 329 -15.05 6.32 -9.94
CA GLN A 329 -14.42 5.28 -10.75
C GLN A 329 -15.50 4.40 -11.37
N HIS A 330 -15.27 3.95 -12.59
CA HIS A 330 -16.07 2.93 -13.24
C HIS A 330 -15.16 1.82 -13.76
N GLU A 331 -15.50 0.61 -13.37
CA GLU A 331 -14.95 -0.62 -13.91
C GLU A 331 -16.06 -1.40 -14.60
N LEU A 332 -15.76 -1.93 -15.78
CA LEU A 332 -16.66 -2.69 -16.63
C LEU A 332 -15.99 -4.02 -16.98
N VAL A 333 -16.56 -5.12 -16.50
CA VAL A 333 -16.06 -6.48 -16.73
C VAL A 333 -17.02 -7.22 -17.65
N PHE A 334 -16.48 -7.78 -18.74
CA PHE A 334 -17.20 -8.63 -19.68
C PHE A 334 -16.55 -10.03 -19.70
N ASP A 335 -17.33 -11.05 -19.38
CA ASP A 335 -16.93 -12.48 -19.49
C ASP A 335 -18.17 -13.34 -19.82
N GLY A 336 -18.91 -12.93 -20.85
CA GLY A 336 -20.23 -13.46 -21.19
C GLY A 336 -21.39 -12.88 -20.37
N ALA A 337 -21.14 -12.42 -19.15
CA ALA A 337 -21.96 -11.44 -18.43
C ALA A 337 -21.29 -10.07 -18.46
N LEU A 338 -22.03 -9.00 -18.16
CA LEU A 338 -21.49 -7.64 -18.06
C LEU A 338 -21.77 -7.11 -16.65
N ILE A 339 -20.72 -6.74 -15.94
CA ILE A 339 -20.76 -6.22 -14.56
C ILE A 339 -20.15 -4.82 -14.54
N SER A 340 -20.80 -3.90 -13.85
CA SER A 340 -20.29 -2.56 -13.57
C SER A 340 -19.98 -2.43 -12.09
N THR A 341 -18.76 -2.00 -11.77
CA THR A 341 -18.38 -1.56 -10.42
C THR A 341 -18.18 -0.05 -10.46
N VAL A 342 -18.89 0.66 -9.59
CA VAL A 342 -18.86 2.13 -9.51
C VAL A 342 -18.45 2.54 -8.11
N GLU A 343 -17.44 3.41 -8.03
CA GLU A 343 -16.90 3.87 -6.76
C GLU A 343 -16.89 5.39 -6.68
N THR A 344 -17.24 5.93 -5.52
CA THR A 344 -17.16 7.33 -5.17
C THR A 344 -16.41 7.46 -3.84
N PRO A 345 -15.22 8.09 -3.81
CA PRO A 345 -14.35 8.06 -2.64
C PRO A 345 -14.91 8.88 -1.47
N ALA A 346 -14.73 8.35 -0.26
CA ALA A 346 -15.02 9.07 0.98
C ALA A 346 -13.90 10.07 1.30
N LEU A 347 -14.17 11.36 1.13
CA LEU A 347 -13.21 12.42 1.43
C LEU A 347 -13.36 12.91 2.88
N THR A 348 -12.24 13.15 3.56
CA THR A 348 -12.22 13.68 4.92
C THR A 348 -12.59 15.17 4.95
N LYS A 349 -13.46 15.57 5.90
CA LYS A 349 -13.78 16.99 6.16
C LYS A 349 -12.61 17.64 6.89
N THR A 350 -11.78 18.41 6.21
CA THR A 350 -10.70 19.19 6.85
C THR A 350 -11.31 20.42 7.54
N GLN A 351 -11.01 20.64 8.82
CA GLN A 351 -11.44 21.81 9.58
C GLN A 351 -10.22 22.56 10.14
N ILE A 352 -9.92 23.73 9.57
CA ILE A 352 -8.88 24.64 10.08
C ILE A 352 -9.52 26.03 10.24
N ASP A 353 -9.38 26.64 11.43
CA ASP A 353 -9.89 27.98 11.75
C ASP A 353 -8.79 29.03 11.47
N TYR A 354 -8.97 29.82 10.41
CA TYR A 354 -7.98 30.80 9.93
C TYR A 354 -8.19 32.22 10.51
N SER A 355 -9.07 32.39 11.50
CA SER A 355 -9.56 33.70 11.96
C SER A 355 -8.58 34.60 12.72
N ALA A 356 -7.30 34.21 12.88
CA ALA A 356 -6.37 34.87 13.83
C ALA A 356 -5.13 35.59 13.23
N ALA A 357 -4.98 35.73 11.91
CA ALA A 357 -3.71 36.23 11.33
C ALA A 357 -3.89 37.45 10.42
N ASP A 358 -4.09 38.64 10.99
CA ASP A 358 -4.21 39.88 10.21
C ASP A 358 -3.01 40.84 10.36
N SER A 359 -2.47 41.21 9.19
CA SER A 359 -1.59 42.35 8.85
C SER A 359 -0.09 42.36 9.22
N ILE A 360 0.38 41.85 10.36
CA ILE A 360 1.82 41.94 10.73
C ILE A 360 2.61 40.68 10.33
N GLU A 361 2.04 39.49 10.54
CA GLU A 361 2.60 38.23 10.02
C GLU A 361 2.69 38.26 8.50
N LYS A 362 1.71 38.82 7.78
CA LYS A 362 1.71 38.88 6.31
C LYS A 362 2.94 39.58 5.70
N ARG A 363 3.55 40.53 6.43
CA ARG A 363 4.77 41.25 5.98
C ARG A 363 6.06 40.54 6.37
N ILE A 364 6.05 39.84 7.50
CA ILE A 364 7.18 39.02 7.98
C ILE A 364 7.25 37.73 7.15
N LEU A 365 6.10 37.09 6.93
CA LEU A 365 5.91 35.94 6.06
C LEU A 365 6.32 36.25 4.62
N GLN A 366 6.01 37.43 4.06
CA GLN A 366 6.49 37.81 2.70
C GLN A 366 8.01 37.93 2.58
N THR A 367 8.70 38.18 3.69
CA THR A 367 10.17 38.31 3.72
C THR A 367 10.82 36.95 3.97
N GLU A 368 10.25 36.12 4.86
CA GLU A 368 10.60 34.70 5.02
C GLU A 368 10.31 33.91 3.73
N LEU A 369 9.20 34.16 3.03
CA LEU A 369 8.79 33.52 1.77
C LEU A 369 9.82 33.68 0.64
N LYS A 370 10.57 34.79 0.59
CA LYS A 370 11.67 34.94 -0.38
C LYS A 370 12.89 34.12 0.00
N VAL A 371 13.15 33.96 1.30
CA VAL A 371 14.28 33.20 1.82
C VAL A 371 13.99 31.70 1.75
N ASP A 372 12.78 31.27 2.08
CA ASP A 372 12.33 29.87 2.03
C ASP A 372 12.02 29.37 0.62
N LYS A 373 11.67 30.24 -0.34
CA LYS A 373 11.60 29.82 -1.75
C LYS A 373 12.98 29.44 -2.30
N VAL A 374 14.00 30.21 -1.91
CA VAL A 374 15.40 29.90 -2.25
C VAL A 374 15.92 28.69 -1.46
N LYS A 375 15.55 28.58 -0.18
CA LYS A 375 15.91 27.42 0.66
C LYS A 375 15.19 26.15 0.22
N GLY A 376 13.95 26.26 -0.24
CA GLY A 376 13.11 25.17 -0.75
C GLY A 376 13.57 24.67 -2.12
N GLU A 377 14.01 25.53 -3.04
CA GLU A 377 14.68 25.11 -4.27
C GLU A 377 15.96 24.31 -3.95
N ILE A 378 16.76 24.78 -2.99
CA ILE A 378 17.98 24.08 -2.57
C ILE A 378 17.65 22.75 -1.86
N THR A 379 16.61 22.73 -1.02
CA THR A 379 16.23 21.52 -0.25
C THR A 379 15.54 20.50 -1.15
N SER A 380 14.76 20.93 -2.15
CA SER A 380 14.18 20.06 -3.19
C SER A 380 15.26 19.50 -4.10
N GLN A 381 16.27 20.28 -4.50
CA GLN A 381 17.42 19.74 -5.25
C GLN A 381 18.24 18.74 -4.41
N ILE A 382 18.40 18.99 -3.10
CA ILE A 382 19.06 18.05 -2.18
C ILE A 382 18.20 16.81 -1.96
N GLN A 383 16.89 16.96 -1.77
CA GLN A 383 15.97 15.84 -1.56
C GLN A 383 15.81 15.01 -2.83
N ASP A 384 15.73 15.61 -4.02
CA ASP A 384 15.76 14.90 -5.29
C ASP A 384 17.10 14.18 -5.50
N THR A 385 18.21 14.77 -5.04
CA THR A 385 19.51 14.09 -5.04
C THR A 385 19.54 12.94 -4.04
N VAL A 386 18.99 13.11 -2.85
CA VAL A 386 18.89 12.08 -1.79
C VAL A 386 17.93 10.97 -2.21
N THR A 387 16.79 11.27 -2.83
CA THR A 387 15.83 10.31 -3.36
C THR A 387 16.35 9.63 -4.63
N LYS A 388 17.18 10.30 -5.46
CA LYS A 388 17.94 9.64 -6.53
C LYS A 388 18.99 8.70 -5.95
N VAL A 389 19.67 9.06 -4.85
CA VAL A 389 20.63 8.19 -4.15
C VAL A 389 19.94 7.03 -3.40
N GLU A 390 18.80 7.27 -2.75
CA GLU A 390 17.99 6.27 -2.06
C GLU A 390 17.28 5.34 -3.06
N LYS A 391 16.84 5.81 -4.24
CA LYS A 391 16.35 4.95 -5.33
C LYS A 391 17.49 4.13 -5.96
N ILE A 392 18.74 4.61 -5.94
CA ILE A 392 19.93 3.84 -6.35
C ILE A 392 20.32 2.79 -5.29
N GLU A 393 20.04 3.04 -4.00
CA GLU A 393 20.36 2.09 -2.92
C GLU A 393 19.21 1.11 -2.59
N ALA A 394 17.94 1.51 -2.77
CA ALA A 394 16.74 0.69 -2.52
C ALA A 394 16.37 -0.23 -3.70
N SER A 395 17.04 -0.10 -4.85
CA SER A 395 16.82 -0.95 -6.03
C SER A 395 17.84 -2.09 -6.16
N ARG A 396 18.37 -2.62 -5.05
CA ARG A 396 18.93 -3.98 -5.06
C ARG A 396 17.80 -4.99 -4.79
N ARG A 397 16.96 -5.23 -5.79
CA ARG A 397 16.08 -6.40 -5.77
C ARG A 397 16.94 -7.62 -6.03
N TYR A 398 17.11 -8.45 -5.00
CA TYR A 398 17.74 -9.75 -5.13
C TYR A 398 16.69 -10.81 -5.44
N GLU A 399 16.94 -11.65 -6.43
CA GLU A 399 16.12 -12.83 -6.73
C GLU A 399 16.88 -14.08 -6.30
N VAL A 400 16.25 -14.97 -5.52
CA VAL A 400 16.87 -16.21 -5.03
C VAL A 400 16.15 -17.39 -5.68
N LYS A 401 16.89 -18.28 -6.34
CA LYS A 401 16.39 -19.50 -6.98
C LYS A 401 17.06 -20.73 -6.38
N VAL A 402 16.32 -21.83 -6.27
CA VAL A 402 16.83 -23.11 -5.73
C VAL A 402 16.68 -24.21 -6.78
N HIS A 403 17.76 -24.96 -7.02
CA HIS A 403 17.81 -26.03 -8.00
C HIS A 403 18.28 -27.35 -7.39
N SER A 404 17.68 -28.45 -7.82
CA SER A 404 18.07 -29.83 -7.48
C SER A 404 18.76 -30.49 -8.67
N THR A 405 19.95 -31.07 -8.45
CA THR A 405 20.73 -31.71 -9.52
C THR A 405 20.08 -32.93 -10.17
N LYS A 406 19.19 -33.64 -9.45
CA LYS A 406 18.49 -34.83 -9.95
C LYS A 406 16.96 -34.68 -9.97
N GLY A 407 16.46 -33.44 -9.96
CA GLY A 407 15.02 -33.14 -9.96
C GLY A 407 14.38 -33.25 -8.58
N THR A 408 13.05 -33.15 -8.54
CA THR A 408 12.26 -33.12 -7.29
C THR A 408 11.59 -34.44 -6.92
N ALA A 409 11.64 -35.46 -7.79
CA ALA A 409 11.04 -36.77 -7.58
C ALA A 409 12.08 -37.90 -7.70
N PHE A 410 12.20 -38.72 -6.66
CA PHE A 410 13.10 -39.88 -6.59
C PHE A 410 12.31 -41.17 -6.58
N ARG A 411 12.96 -42.31 -6.85
CA ARG A 411 12.30 -43.61 -6.82
C ARG A 411 12.98 -44.59 -5.88
N ASN A 412 12.17 -45.36 -5.16
CA ASN A 412 12.59 -46.51 -4.38
C ASN A 412 13.71 -46.22 -3.35
N GLY A 413 13.75 -45.00 -2.80
CA GLY A 413 14.71 -44.63 -1.75
C GLY A 413 16.12 -44.31 -2.25
N ASP A 414 16.35 -44.25 -3.56
CA ASP A 414 17.63 -43.81 -4.15
C ASP A 414 17.71 -42.28 -4.22
N ILE A 415 17.72 -41.65 -3.04
CA ILE A 415 17.82 -40.21 -2.88
C ILE A 415 19.30 -39.86 -2.78
N ASP A 416 19.80 -39.18 -3.80
CA ASP A 416 21.14 -38.62 -3.86
C ASP A 416 21.11 -37.38 -4.76
N THR A 417 20.91 -36.19 -4.19
CA THR A 417 20.86 -34.92 -4.94
C THR A 417 21.59 -33.81 -4.20
N VAL A 418 22.20 -32.89 -4.93
CA VAL A 418 22.65 -31.61 -4.41
C VAL A 418 21.53 -30.58 -4.62
N LEU A 419 21.14 -29.88 -3.56
CA LEU A 419 20.41 -28.61 -3.68
C LEU A 419 21.42 -27.47 -3.75
N SER A 420 21.26 -26.58 -4.72
CA SER A 420 22.11 -25.40 -4.93
C SER A 420 21.26 -24.15 -5.06
N VAL A 421 21.74 -23.04 -4.49
CA VAL A 421 21.12 -21.72 -4.58
C VAL A 421 21.76 -20.90 -5.71
N GLN A 422 20.95 -20.13 -6.42
CA GLN A 422 21.39 -19.07 -7.32
C GLN A 422 20.81 -17.75 -6.84
N ILE A 423 21.65 -16.74 -6.66
CA ILE A 423 21.28 -15.41 -6.15
C ILE A 423 21.62 -14.39 -7.24
N LEU A 424 20.59 -13.74 -7.76
CA LEU A 424 20.67 -12.73 -8.81
C LEU A 424 20.47 -11.35 -8.20
N SER A 425 21.23 -10.37 -8.66
CA SER A 425 21.00 -8.95 -8.43
C SER A 425 20.70 -8.33 -9.78
N TRP A 426 19.44 -7.94 -10.02
CA TRP A 426 18.94 -7.73 -11.38
C TRP A 426 19.13 -9.01 -12.23
N ASP A 427 19.85 -8.93 -13.34
CA ASP A 427 20.13 -10.08 -14.23
C ASP A 427 21.54 -10.68 -14.04
N GLU A 428 22.31 -10.19 -13.06
CA GLU A 428 23.68 -10.67 -12.80
C GLU A 428 23.72 -11.69 -11.65
N ASP A 429 24.33 -12.86 -11.90
CA ASP A 429 24.51 -13.91 -10.90
C ASP A 429 25.65 -13.54 -9.93
N ILE A 430 25.27 -13.21 -8.69
CA ILE A 430 26.20 -12.82 -7.62
C ILE A 430 26.49 -13.95 -6.64
N THR A 431 26.06 -15.19 -6.92
CA THR A 431 26.20 -16.34 -6.02
C THR A 431 27.65 -16.58 -5.57
N ALA A 432 28.62 -16.28 -6.43
CA ALA A 432 30.04 -16.46 -6.15
C ALA A 432 30.56 -15.56 -5.01
N VAL A 433 30.02 -14.34 -4.89
CA VAL A 433 30.46 -13.34 -3.89
C VAL A 433 29.71 -13.46 -2.56
N VAL A 434 28.63 -14.23 -2.52
CA VAL A 434 27.89 -14.53 -1.30
C VAL A 434 28.65 -15.57 -0.45
N SER A 435 28.77 -15.30 0.85
CA SER A 435 29.45 -16.21 1.78
C SER A 435 28.55 -17.41 2.12
N ASP A 436 29.16 -18.59 2.23
CA ASP A 436 28.44 -19.85 2.51
C ASP A 436 27.70 -19.80 3.86
N ALA A 437 28.25 -19.07 4.84
CA ALA A 437 27.64 -18.89 6.16
C ALA A 437 26.39 -18.00 6.15
N ALA A 438 26.17 -17.21 5.08
CA ALA A 438 25.01 -16.34 4.96
C ALA A 438 23.76 -17.07 4.43
N VAL A 439 23.91 -18.26 3.86
CA VAL A 439 22.81 -19.08 3.31
C VAL A 439 22.46 -20.18 4.30
N ARG A 440 21.20 -20.22 4.74
CA ARG A 440 20.69 -21.18 5.72
C ARG A 440 19.61 -22.07 5.11
N TRP A 441 19.59 -23.33 5.53
CA TRP A 441 18.62 -24.33 5.11
C TRP A 441 17.88 -24.90 6.30
N SER A 442 16.55 -24.95 6.19
CA SER A 442 15.66 -25.65 7.11
C SER A 442 14.87 -26.73 6.38
N ARG A 443 14.38 -27.73 7.12
CA ARG A 443 13.62 -28.87 6.61
C ARG A 443 12.29 -28.97 7.36
N ILE A 444 11.24 -29.32 6.63
CA ILE A 444 9.92 -29.71 7.16
C ILE A 444 9.55 -31.04 6.51
N SER A 445 9.27 -32.05 7.32
CA SER A 445 8.98 -33.43 6.91
C SER A 445 7.97 -34.08 7.85
N SER A 446 7.70 -35.38 7.66
CA SER A 446 6.90 -36.17 8.60
C SER A 446 7.61 -36.43 9.94
N ASP A 447 8.93 -36.24 10.01
CA ASP A 447 9.73 -36.36 11.23
C ASP A 447 9.89 -34.99 11.91
N THR A 448 8.81 -34.55 12.57
CA THR A 448 8.75 -33.21 13.19
C THR A 448 9.78 -33.02 14.31
N LEU A 449 10.15 -34.07 15.04
CA LEU A 449 11.19 -34.00 16.07
C LEU A 449 12.59 -33.90 15.45
N GLY A 450 12.84 -34.60 14.34
CA GLY A 450 14.10 -34.48 13.60
C GLY A 450 14.26 -33.11 12.95
N ASP A 451 13.17 -32.50 12.47
CA ASP A 451 13.16 -31.19 11.81
C ASP A 451 13.64 -30.06 12.74
N GLU A 452 13.27 -30.08 14.03
CA GLU A 452 13.75 -29.11 15.02
C GLU A 452 15.27 -29.09 15.18
N SER A 453 15.93 -30.23 14.90
CA SER A 453 17.38 -30.38 14.98
C SER A 453 18.10 -30.28 13.64
N TRP A 454 17.36 -30.24 12.53
CA TRP A 454 17.94 -30.24 11.18
C TRP A 454 18.22 -28.80 10.72
N SER A 455 19.50 -28.44 10.66
CA SER A 455 19.94 -27.17 10.07
C SER A 455 21.25 -27.36 9.31
N ARG A 456 21.34 -26.75 8.12
CA ARG A 456 22.56 -26.73 7.32
C ARG A 456 22.82 -25.33 6.78
N THR A 457 24.08 -25.02 6.53
CA THR A 457 24.50 -23.75 5.93
C THR A 457 25.40 -24.01 4.73
N GLY A 458 25.32 -23.13 3.72
CA GLY A 458 26.10 -23.24 2.50
C GLY A 458 25.28 -23.01 1.23
N LYS A 459 25.97 -22.59 0.17
CA LYS A 459 25.37 -22.36 -1.16
C LYS A 459 24.89 -23.64 -1.84
N SER A 460 25.40 -24.79 -1.40
CA SER A 460 24.95 -26.10 -1.85
C SER A 460 24.97 -27.10 -0.71
N ILE A 461 23.97 -27.98 -0.64
CA ILE A 461 23.86 -29.04 0.36
C ILE A 461 23.60 -30.40 -0.32
N GLN A 462 24.28 -31.45 0.14
CA GLN A 462 24.05 -32.82 -0.31
C GLN A 462 22.90 -33.44 0.49
N LEU A 463 21.87 -33.93 -0.19
CA LEU A 463 20.79 -34.70 0.42
C LEU A 463 20.87 -36.17 0.04
N THR A 464 20.66 -37.03 1.03
CA THR A 464 20.64 -38.48 0.87
C THR A 464 19.38 -39.10 1.47
N ALA A 465 19.19 -40.41 1.32
CA ALA A 465 18.06 -41.13 1.93
C ALA A 465 17.98 -41.06 3.47
N SER A 466 19.03 -40.58 4.17
CA SER A 466 18.96 -40.30 5.61
C SER A 466 18.30 -38.94 5.93
N ASP A 467 18.16 -38.06 4.94
CA ASP A 467 17.62 -36.71 5.13
C ASP A 467 16.10 -36.64 4.96
N PHE A 468 15.49 -37.53 4.18
CA PHE A 468 14.02 -37.76 4.14
C PHE A 468 13.71 -39.10 3.46
N THR A 469 12.56 -39.71 3.78
CA THR A 469 12.17 -41.05 3.27
C THR A 469 11.05 -41.02 2.23
N ASP A 470 10.02 -40.18 2.46
CA ASP A 470 8.81 -40.11 1.63
C ASP A 470 8.65 -38.75 0.95
N SER A 471 8.53 -37.67 1.74
CA SER A 471 8.54 -36.31 1.22
C SER A 471 9.05 -35.31 2.25
N ALA A 472 9.74 -34.27 1.81
CA ALA A 472 10.16 -33.16 2.66
C ALA A 472 10.25 -31.86 1.87
N ILE A 473 9.97 -30.74 2.55
CA ILE A 473 10.14 -29.38 2.05
C ILE A 473 11.42 -28.82 2.65
N PHE A 474 12.34 -28.38 1.80
CA PHE A 474 13.57 -27.72 2.20
C PHE A 474 13.46 -26.24 1.85
N THR A 475 13.74 -25.35 2.81
CA THR A 475 13.65 -23.91 2.60
C THR A 475 15.03 -23.28 2.68
N CYS A 476 15.43 -22.59 1.62
CA CYS A 476 16.63 -21.76 1.59
C CYS A 476 16.29 -20.35 2.09
N GLU A 477 17.07 -19.84 3.03
CA GLU A 477 16.95 -18.48 3.57
C GLU A 477 18.25 -17.70 3.34
N TRP A 478 18.14 -16.54 2.69
CA TRP A 478 19.23 -15.59 2.51
C TRP A 478 18.70 -14.16 2.51
N ASN A 479 19.30 -13.29 3.32
CA ASN A 479 18.94 -11.86 3.44
C ASN A 479 17.42 -11.59 3.64
N GLY A 480 16.74 -12.45 4.40
CA GLY A 480 15.30 -12.36 4.68
C GLY A 480 14.39 -12.99 3.61
N ILE A 481 14.92 -13.38 2.45
CA ILE A 481 14.19 -14.07 1.38
C ILE A 481 14.18 -15.56 1.65
N ARG A 482 13.00 -16.20 1.58
CA ARG A 482 12.79 -17.63 1.83
C ARG A 482 12.22 -18.31 0.60
N VAL A 483 12.93 -19.34 0.13
CA VAL A 483 12.56 -20.07 -1.09
C VAL A 483 12.43 -21.56 -0.77
N PRO A 484 11.20 -22.11 -0.74
CA PRO A 484 10.98 -23.53 -0.49
C PRO A 484 11.13 -24.37 -1.76
N ILE A 485 11.63 -25.60 -1.60
CA ILE A 485 11.61 -26.66 -2.62
C ILE A 485 11.09 -27.95 -2.02
N SER A 486 10.10 -28.57 -2.67
CA SER A 486 9.50 -29.85 -2.24
C SER A 486 10.14 -31.02 -2.98
N LEU A 487 10.54 -32.04 -2.24
CA LEU A 487 11.14 -33.27 -2.75
C LEU A 487 10.27 -34.47 -2.33
N VAL A 488 10.01 -35.39 -3.26
CA VAL A 488 9.16 -36.57 -3.05
C VAL A 488 9.86 -37.84 -3.54
N ASN A 489 9.65 -38.95 -2.84
CA ASN A 489 10.13 -40.27 -3.21
C ASN A 489 8.93 -41.17 -3.53
N VAL A 490 8.95 -41.81 -4.70
CA VAL A 490 7.83 -42.58 -5.26
C VAL A 490 8.24 -44.05 -5.38
N TYR A 491 7.44 -44.96 -4.83
CA TYR A 491 7.71 -46.41 -4.86
C TYR A 491 6.89 -47.09 -5.95
N ASP A 492 7.54 -47.84 -6.85
CA ASP A 492 6.89 -48.54 -7.97
C ASP A 492 6.24 -49.84 -7.46
N GLY A 493 4.90 -49.92 -7.49
CA GLY A 493 4.14 -51.02 -6.87
C GLY A 493 4.23 -52.39 -7.58
N GLN A 494 4.52 -53.45 -6.82
CA GLN A 494 4.05 -54.81 -7.09
C GLN A 494 3.37 -55.39 -5.83
N ASN A 495 2.10 -55.81 -5.94
CA ASN A 495 1.35 -56.60 -4.94
C ASN A 495 2.05 -57.97 -4.70
N GLY A 496 2.16 -58.62 -3.53
CA GLY A 496 1.82 -58.37 -2.12
C GLY A 496 2.03 -59.69 -1.33
N ALA A 497 2.34 -59.63 -0.04
CA ALA A 497 2.13 -60.73 0.93
C ALA A 497 1.81 -60.10 2.32
N PRO A 498 0.85 -60.64 3.09
CA PRO A 498 0.21 -59.92 4.18
C PRO A 498 1.14 -59.73 5.38
N GLY A 499 1.33 -58.47 5.78
CA GLY A 499 2.00 -58.08 7.02
C GLY A 499 1.03 -58.11 8.21
N LYS A 500 1.56 -58.48 9.37
CA LYS A 500 0.83 -58.55 10.65
C LYS A 500 0.24 -57.20 11.06
N ASP A 501 -0.91 -57.28 11.71
CA ASP A 501 -1.73 -56.18 12.25
C ASP A 501 -0.91 -55.09 12.98
N GLY A 502 -1.28 -53.82 12.73
CA GLY A 502 -0.70 -52.67 13.41
C GLY A 502 -1.57 -51.42 13.35
N ASN A 503 -2.11 -51.04 14.52
CA ASN A 503 -2.47 -49.70 15.02
C ASN A 503 -2.61 -48.58 13.97
N ASP A 504 -3.77 -48.47 13.34
CA ASP A 504 -4.18 -47.24 12.68
C ASP A 504 -4.55 -46.20 13.75
N GLY A 505 -3.58 -45.36 14.11
CA GLY A 505 -3.75 -44.15 14.92
C GLY A 505 -4.59 -43.06 14.23
N ARG A 506 -5.73 -43.46 13.65
CA ARG A 506 -6.76 -42.57 13.14
C ARG A 506 -7.71 -42.23 14.27
N THR A 507 -7.93 -40.94 14.51
CA THR A 507 -8.96 -40.48 15.45
C THR A 507 -10.33 -40.73 14.83
N THR A 508 -11.17 -41.51 15.52
CA THR A 508 -12.58 -41.70 15.16
C THR A 508 -13.42 -40.56 15.72
N TYR A 509 -14.37 -40.06 14.94
CA TYR A 509 -15.36 -39.08 15.38
C TYR A 509 -16.68 -39.80 15.68
N PHE A 510 -17.27 -39.50 16.84
CA PHE A 510 -18.55 -40.06 17.27
C PHE A 510 -19.63 -39.00 17.09
N HIS A 511 -20.61 -39.29 16.24
CA HIS A 511 -21.66 -38.38 15.85
C HIS A 511 -23.00 -38.80 16.47
N VAL A 512 -23.78 -37.82 16.90
CA VAL A 512 -25.11 -38.02 17.49
C VAL A 512 -26.12 -37.13 16.78
N LYS A 513 -27.24 -37.72 16.38
CA LYS A 513 -28.42 -36.99 15.88
C LYS A 513 -29.68 -37.47 16.59
N TYR A 514 -30.73 -36.66 16.52
CA TYR A 514 -32.03 -37.00 17.07
C TYR A 514 -33.10 -36.99 15.99
N ALA A 515 -34.14 -37.78 16.20
CA ALA A 515 -35.28 -37.88 15.30
C ALA A 515 -36.58 -38.17 16.06
N PRO A 516 -37.74 -37.73 15.52
CA PRO A 516 -39.04 -38.01 16.13
C PRO A 516 -39.52 -39.46 15.92
N VAL A 517 -38.91 -40.22 15.00
CA VAL A 517 -39.34 -41.57 14.59
C VAL A 517 -38.15 -42.53 14.46
N GLU A 518 -38.42 -43.85 14.48
CA GLU A 518 -37.40 -44.93 14.48
C GLU A 518 -36.59 -45.05 13.19
N HIS A 519 -37.19 -44.65 12.06
CA HIS A 519 -36.56 -44.66 10.74
C HIS A 519 -36.77 -43.29 10.06
N PRO A 520 -35.99 -42.27 10.43
CA PRO A 520 -36.18 -40.91 9.91
C PRO A 520 -35.72 -40.80 8.45
N SER A 521 -36.32 -39.86 7.70
CA SER A 521 -35.72 -39.34 6.47
C SER A 521 -34.66 -38.30 6.79
N ASP A 522 -33.83 -37.96 5.80
CA ASP A 522 -32.72 -37.01 5.95
C ASP A 522 -33.20 -35.63 6.44
N GLU A 523 -34.42 -35.21 6.07
CA GLU A 523 -35.03 -33.94 6.49
C GLU A 523 -35.57 -33.95 7.94
N GLN A 524 -35.56 -35.11 8.61
CA GLN A 524 -36.08 -35.28 9.97
C GLN A 524 -34.97 -35.36 11.04
N LEU A 525 -33.71 -35.18 10.63
CA LEU A 525 -32.55 -35.08 11.52
C LEU A 525 -32.55 -33.74 12.26
N THR A 526 -32.30 -33.79 13.56
CA THR A 526 -32.16 -32.58 14.38
C THR A 526 -31.05 -32.72 15.43
N GLU A 527 -30.46 -31.59 15.82
CA GLU A 527 -29.53 -31.51 16.96
C GLU A 527 -30.25 -31.50 18.31
N THR A 528 -31.54 -31.18 18.32
CA THR A 528 -32.32 -31.09 19.56
C THR A 528 -32.82 -32.47 19.98
N PRO A 529 -32.61 -32.89 21.25
CA PRO A 529 -33.07 -34.19 21.74
C PRO A 529 -34.53 -34.49 21.38
N SER A 530 -34.76 -35.68 20.82
CA SER A 530 -36.07 -36.15 20.34
C SER A 530 -36.30 -37.61 20.73
N ALA A 531 -37.41 -38.21 20.28
CA ALA A 531 -37.85 -39.53 20.72
C ALA A 531 -36.87 -40.67 20.40
N TYR A 532 -36.02 -40.51 19.39
CA TYR A 532 -34.99 -41.46 18.99
C TYR A 532 -33.63 -40.77 18.87
N ILE A 533 -32.57 -41.47 19.25
CA ILE A 533 -31.18 -41.06 19.15
C ILE A 533 -30.48 -41.96 18.11
N GLY A 534 -29.79 -41.33 17.17
CA GLY A 534 -28.99 -41.96 16.15
C GLY A 534 -27.52 -41.80 16.48
N THR A 535 -26.75 -42.88 16.41
CA THR A 535 -25.28 -42.83 16.58
C THR A 535 -24.57 -43.31 15.33
N TYR A 536 -23.47 -42.66 15.00
CA TYR A 536 -22.65 -42.95 13.83
C TYR A 536 -21.18 -42.65 14.16
N VAL A 537 -20.25 -43.47 13.64
CA VAL A 537 -18.81 -43.29 13.87
C VAL A 537 -18.09 -43.39 12.56
N ASP A 538 -17.30 -42.38 12.24
CA ASP A 538 -16.39 -42.40 11.09
C ASP A 538 -15.09 -41.64 11.37
N TYR A 539 -14.41 -41.20 10.30
CA TYR A 539 -13.13 -40.51 10.35
C TYR A 539 -13.23 -39.04 9.87
N LEU A 540 -14.44 -38.51 9.69
CA LEU A 540 -14.69 -37.15 9.25
C LEU A 540 -15.24 -36.32 10.42
N PRO A 541 -14.72 -35.11 10.68
CA PRO A 541 -15.24 -34.28 11.77
C PRO A 541 -16.63 -33.68 11.50
N ALA A 542 -17.12 -33.71 10.25
CA ALA A 542 -18.42 -33.20 9.88
C ALA A 542 -19.50 -34.29 10.00
N ASP A 543 -20.65 -33.95 10.59
CA ASP A 543 -21.78 -34.88 10.72
C ASP A 543 -22.31 -35.31 9.34
N SER A 544 -22.75 -36.56 9.23
CA SER A 544 -23.45 -37.04 8.05
C SER A 544 -24.85 -36.42 7.96
N THR A 545 -25.23 -35.95 6.77
CA THR A 545 -26.59 -35.46 6.50
C THR A 545 -27.55 -36.59 6.13
N MET A 546 -27.07 -37.84 6.04
CA MET A 546 -27.85 -39.01 5.67
C MET A 546 -28.36 -39.74 6.91
N ALA A 547 -29.67 -39.82 7.10
CA ALA A 547 -30.30 -40.51 8.23
C ALA A 547 -29.97 -42.00 8.28
N GLY A 548 -29.73 -42.63 7.13
CA GLY A 548 -29.32 -44.03 7.00
C GLY A 548 -27.89 -44.32 7.45
N ALA A 549 -27.04 -43.30 7.68
CA ALA A 549 -25.72 -43.49 8.26
C ALA A 549 -25.79 -43.78 9.78
N TYR A 550 -26.85 -43.31 10.44
CA TYR A 550 -27.03 -43.43 11.88
C TYR A 550 -27.79 -44.70 12.25
N THR A 551 -27.36 -45.34 13.34
CA THR A 551 -28.12 -46.43 13.96
C THR A 551 -29.04 -45.84 15.03
N TRP A 552 -30.35 -45.98 14.83
CA TRP A 552 -31.37 -45.34 15.65
C TRP A 552 -31.86 -46.23 16.80
N ALA A 553 -31.96 -45.64 17.98
CA ALA A 553 -32.51 -46.27 19.19
C ALA A 553 -33.47 -45.31 19.89
N ARG A 554 -34.52 -45.83 20.55
CA ARG A 554 -35.50 -45.01 21.25
C ARG A 554 -34.89 -44.39 22.51
N PHE A 555 -34.99 -43.07 22.63
CA PHE A 555 -34.36 -42.26 23.68
C PHE A 555 -35.15 -42.26 25.02
N GLN A 556 -36.30 -42.93 25.08
CA GLN A 556 -37.05 -43.20 26.33
C GLN A 556 -36.76 -44.61 26.84
N GLY A 557 -35.94 -44.69 27.89
CA GLY A 557 -35.24 -45.92 28.29
C GLY A 557 -35.97 -46.87 29.23
N THR A 558 -35.33 -48.03 29.41
CA THR A 558 -35.31 -48.82 30.65
C THR A 558 -33.99 -49.56 30.91
N ASP A 559 -33.08 -49.72 29.93
CA ASP A 559 -31.90 -50.59 30.04
C ASP A 559 -30.60 -49.95 29.50
N GLY A 560 -29.43 -50.44 29.94
CA GLY A 560 -28.11 -49.98 29.52
C GLY A 560 -27.90 -50.03 28.01
N ILE A 561 -27.21 -49.03 27.46
CA ILE A 561 -27.03 -48.88 26.01
C ILE A 561 -25.90 -49.83 25.56
N PRO A 562 -26.16 -50.82 24.67
CA PRO A 562 -25.13 -51.74 24.21
C PRO A 562 -24.15 -51.05 23.25
N GLY A 563 -22.84 -51.22 23.48
CA GLY A 563 -21.79 -50.81 22.54
C GLY A 563 -21.57 -51.85 21.43
N THR A 564 -20.93 -51.43 20.32
CA THR A 564 -20.51 -52.32 19.23
C THR A 564 -19.26 -53.12 19.63
N ASN A 565 -19.25 -54.44 19.34
CA ASN A 565 -18.26 -55.40 19.85
C ASN A 565 -16.79 -55.08 19.48
N GLY A 566 -15.90 -55.20 20.47
CA GLY A 566 -14.46 -55.40 20.23
C GLY A 566 -14.16 -56.82 19.72
N ALA A 567 -12.95 -57.02 19.17
CA ALA A 567 -12.51 -58.26 18.51
C ALA A 567 -12.57 -59.54 19.38
N ASP A 568 -12.86 -59.42 20.68
CA ASP A 568 -12.98 -60.51 21.66
C ASP A 568 -14.42 -60.95 21.96
N GLY A 569 -15.43 -60.35 21.30
CA GLY A 569 -16.81 -60.85 21.28
C GLY A 569 -17.61 -60.64 22.58
N LYS A 570 -17.19 -59.72 23.46
CA LYS A 570 -17.94 -59.33 24.66
C LYS A 570 -18.58 -57.95 24.48
N THR A 571 -19.86 -57.82 24.84
CA THR A 571 -20.63 -56.57 24.72
C THR A 571 -20.54 -55.77 26.02
N SER A 572 -20.04 -54.53 25.94
CA SER A 572 -20.03 -53.58 27.06
C SER A 572 -21.31 -52.73 27.08
N TYR A 573 -21.80 -52.40 28.27
CA TYR A 573 -23.00 -51.59 28.51
C TYR A 573 -22.62 -50.28 29.19
N LEU A 574 -23.13 -49.16 28.67
CA LEU A 574 -23.01 -47.84 29.31
C LEU A 574 -24.22 -47.60 30.21
N HIS A 575 -23.95 -47.26 31.47
CA HIS A 575 -24.93 -46.91 32.49
C HIS A 575 -24.83 -45.43 32.83
N ILE A 576 -25.98 -44.76 32.82
CA ILE A 576 -26.12 -43.34 33.19
C ILE A 576 -27.03 -43.22 34.41
N ARG A 577 -26.60 -42.40 35.37
CA ARG A 577 -27.31 -42.10 36.61
C ARG A 577 -27.17 -40.65 37.03
N TYR A 578 -28.00 -40.22 37.96
CA TYR A 578 -28.02 -38.85 38.46
C TYR A 578 -27.84 -38.81 39.98
N SER A 579 -27.24 -37.71 40.46
CA SER A 579 -26.97 -37.43 41.88
C SER A 579 -27.15 -35.94 42.14
N ASP A 580 -27.66 -35.57 43.31
CA ASP A 580 -27.74 -34.17 43.74
C ASP A 580 -26.56 -33.72 44.61
N ASP A 581 -25.75 -34.68 45.08
CA ASP A 581 -24.70 -34.46 46.09
C ASP A 581 -23.29 -34.80 45.60
N GLY A 582 -23.09 -34.86 44.29
CA GLY A 582 -21.79 -35.10 43.65
C GLY A 582 -21.33 -36.56 43.72
N GLY A 583 -22.27 -37.51 43.69
CA GLY A 583 -21.97 -38.94 43.64
C GLY A 583 -21.82 -39.61 45.00
N ARG A 584 -22.32 -39.00 46.08
CA ARG A 584 -22.36 -39.65 47.41
C ARG A 584 -23.61 -40.50 47.56
N THR A 585 -24.71 -40.09 46.93
CA THR A 585 -25.95 -40.86 46.80
C THR A 585 -26.58 -40.66 45.43
N PHE A 586 -27.38 -41.63 44.99
CA PHE A 586 -28.24 -41.49 43.82
C PHE A 586 -29.47 -40.63 44.13
N THR A 587 -30.02 -39.97 43.12
CA THR A 587 -31.37 -39.38 43.19
C THR A 587 -32.46 -40.47 43.29
N ALA A 588 -33.73 -40.06 43.43
CA ALA A 588 -34.87 -40.98 43.52
C ALA A 588 -34.97 -41.95 42.31
N GLU A 589 -35.64 -43.08 42.51
CA GLU A 589 -35.72 -44.19 41.54
C GLU A 589 -34.33 -44.71 41.14
N ASP A 590 -33.47 -44.95 42.13
CA ASP A 590 -32.10 -45.47 41.96
C ASP A 590 -31.24 -44.66 40.98
N GLY A 591 -31.36 -43.32 41.03
CA GLY A 591 -30.57 -42.41 40.21
C GLY A 591 -31.11 -42.21 38.80
N LYS A 592 -32.33 -42.66 38.51
CA LYS A 592 -33.01 -42.45 37.22
C LYS A 592 -33.72 -41.10 37.13
N THR A 593 -33.96 -40.45 38.27
CA THR A 593 -34.52 -39.10 38.30
C THR A 593 -33.42 -38.07 38.02
N PRO A 594 -33.57 -37.16 37.05
CA PRO A 594 -32.55 -36.14 36.77
C PRO A 594 -32.16 -35.32 38.00
N GLY A 595 -30.85 -35.15 38.21
CA GLY A 595 -30.25 -34.47 39.36
C GLY A 595 -29.18 -33.45 38.95
N VAL A 596 -28.54 -32.82 39.95
CA VAL A 596 -27.54 -31.75 39.73
C VAL A 596 -26.27 -32.25 39.03
N TYR A 597 -25.92 -33.53 39.20
CA TYR A 597 -24.78 -34.21 38.61
C TYR A 597 -25.21 -35.41 37.77
N ILE A 598 -24.53 -35.65 36.66
CA ILE A 598 -24.66 -36.86 35.83
C ILE A 598 -23.46 -37.77 36.07
N GLY A 599 -23.71 -39.06 36.23
CA GLY A 599 -22.73 -40.10 36.48
C GLY A 599 -22.71 -41.11 35.35
N GLN A 600 -21.51 -41.51 34.92
CA GLN A 600 -21.31 -42.54 33.89
C GLN A 600 -20.50 -43.72 34.43
N TYR A 601 -20.89 -44.94 34.05
CA TYR A 601 -20.20 -46.18 34.38
C TYR A 601 -20.35 -47.17 33.22
N THR A 602 -19.32 -47.97 32.95
CA THR A 602 -19.35 -48.97 31.87
C THR A 602 -18.86 -50.31 32.38
N ASP A 603 -19.63 -51.37 32.13
CA ASP A 603 -19.20 -52.74 32.38
C ASP A 603 -19.75 -53.73 31.34
N PHE A 604 -19.73 -55.03 31.63
CA PHE A 604 -20.22 -56.08 30.72
C PHE A 604 -21.55 -56.70 31.18
N THR A 605 -22.23 -56.09 32.15
CA THR A 605 -23.50 -56.54 32.73
C THR A 605 -24.61 -55.63 32.24
N GLN A 606 -25.66 -56.20 31.66
CA GLN A 606 -26.77 -55.39 31.15
C GLN A 606 -27.56 -54.68 32.27
N ALA A 607 -27.60 -55.27 33.47
CA ALA A 607 -28.30 -54.70 34.60
C ALA A 607 -27.47 -53.60 35.27
N ASP A 608 -28.09 -52.45 35.51
CA ASP A 608 -27.43 -51.30 36.13
C ASP A 608 -26.91 -51.60 37.55
N SER A 609 -25.69 -51.17 37.85
CA SER A 609 -25.16 -51.23 39.23
C SER A 609 -25.84 -50.21 40.14
N LEU A 610 -26.22 -50.65 41.34
CA LEU A 610 -26.74 -49.82 42.43
C LEU A 610 -25.65 -49.25 43.34
N ASP A 611 -24.38 -49.49 43.01
CA ASP A 611 -23.24 -48.88 43.71
C ASP A 611 -22.89 -47.53 43.09
N VAL A 612 -23.25 -46.45 43.79
CA VAL A 612 -23.01 -45.05 43.37
C VAL A 612 -21.52 -44.73 43.17
N THR A 613 -20.62 -45.48 43.83
CA THR A 613 -19.18 -45.22 43.82
C THR A 613 -18.50 -45.68 42.53
N LEU A 614 -19.16 -46.52 41.73
CA LEU A 614 -18.64 -46.98 40.43
C LEU A 614 -18.82 -45.95 39.31
N TYR A 615 -19.70 -44.96 39.51
CA TYR A 615 -19.98 -43.93 38.52
C TYR A 615 -19.01 -42.76 38.65
N SER A 616 -18.55 -42.25 37.51
CA SER A 616 -17.77 -41.00 37.43
C SER A 616 -18.71 -39.82 37.17
N TRP A 617 -18.65 -38.80 38.03
CA TRP A 617 -19.67 -37.75 38.13
C TRP A 617 -19.21 -36.39 37.58
N ALA A 618 -20.11 -35.71 36.85
CA ALA A 618 -19.94 -34.35 36.34
C ALA A 618 -21.17 -33.48 36.68
N LYS A 619 -20.97 -32.22 37.10
CA LYS A 619 -22.08 -31.29 37.42
C LYS A 619 -22.73 -30.81 36.12
N VAL A 620 -24.07 -30.92 36.01
CA VAL A 620 -24.81 -30.63 34.76
C VAL A 620 -25.95 -29.63 34.91
N LYS A 621 -26.34 -29.27 36.15
CA LYS A 621 -27.34 -28.22 36.41
C LYS A 621 -26.66 -26.94 36.90
N GLY A 622 -26.81 -25.84 36.15
CA GLY A 622 -26.27 -24.51 36.47
C GLY A 622 -27.17 -23.71 37.42
N ASP A 623 -26.57 -22.89 38.28
CA ASP A 623 -27.24 -22.15 39.37
C ASP A 623 -27.89 -20.80 38.95
N ASN A 624 -28.43 -20.67 37.72
CA ASN A 624 -28.69 -19.35 37.11
C ASN A 624 -30.10 -19.14 36.51
N ASP A 625 -31.16 -19.20 37.30
CA ASP A 625 -32.42 -18.54 36.92
C ASP A 625 -32.37 -17.06 37.34
N ILE A 626 -32.64 -16.13 36.41
CA ILE A 626 -32.76 -14.69 36.68
C ILE A 626 -34.24 -14.30 36.63
N ILE A 627 -34.78 -13.79 37.73
CA ILE A 627 -36.14 -13.25 37.80
C ILE A 627 -36.09 -11.74 37.68
N SER A 628 -36.78 -11.18 36.67
CA SER A 628 -36.92 -9.73 36.50
C SER A 628 -38.25 -9.25 37.07
N SER A 629 -38.20 -8.32 38.03
CA SER A 629 -39.39 -7.82 38.73
C SER A 629 -39.11 -6.51 39.47
N PRO A 630 -40.07 -5.59 39.58
CA PRO A 630 -39.94 -4.38 40.41
C PRO A 630 -40.08 -4.65 41.92
N THR A 631 -40.48 -5.86 42.32
CA THR A 631 -40.60 -6.29 43.72
C THR A 631 -39.83 -7.57 43.98
N SER A 632 -39.34 -7.75 45.21
CA SER A 632 -38.50 -8.91 45.59
C SER A 632 -39.21 -10.24 45.31
N PRO A 633 -38.57 -11.20 44.62
CA PRO A 633 -39.13 -12.52 44.39
C PRO A 633 -39.33 -13.30 45.69
N GLU A 634 -40.38 -14.12 45.76
CA GLU A 634 -40.61 -15.06 46.88
C GLU A 634 -39.58 -16.21 46.88
N ARG A 635 -39.04 -16.54 45.71
CA ARG A 635 -37.98 -17.54 45.51
C ARG A 635 -36.61 -16.94 45.82
N THR A 636 -35.90 -17.53 46.78
CA THR A 636 -34.57 -17.10 47.22
C THR A 636 -33.41 -17.84 46.55
N ASP A 637 -33.73 -18.84 45.71
CA ASP A 637 -32.79 -19.69 44.97
C ASP A 637 -32.48 -19.14 43.56
N CYS A 638 -32.68 -17.85 43.33
CA CYS A 638 -32.52 -17.20 42.02
C CYS A 638 -31.76 -15.87 42.12
N MET A 639 -31.32 -15.34 40.98
CA MET A 639 -30.85 -13.96 40.89
C MET A 639 -32.03 -13.03 40.58
N TRP A 640 -32.07 -11.86 41.21
CA TRP A 640 -33.15 -10.89 41.02
C TRP A 640 -32.65 -9.66 40.27
N LEU A 641 -33.20 -9.39 39.10
CA LEU A 641 -33.02 -8.12 38.41
C LEU A 641 -34.11 -7.15 38.88
N ASP A 642 -33.74 -6.24 39.78
CA ASP A 642 -34.62 -5.22 40.34
C ASP A 642 -34.80 -4.08 39.34
N THR A 643 -36.00 -3.96 38.78
CA THR A 643 -36.36 -2.96 37.77
C THR A 643 -37.12 -1.76 38.34
N SER A 644 -37.16 -1.59 39.68
CA SER A 644 -37.90 -0.50 40.32
C SER A 644 -37.27 0.88 40.12
N ALA A 645 -35.97 0.94 39.79
CA ALA A 645 -35.22 2.15 39.50
C ALA A 645 -34.89 2.28 38.00
N MET A 646 -34.61 3.50 37.54
CA MET A 646 -34.31 3.84 36.14
C MET A 646 -33.08 3.10 35.59
N ARG A 647 -32.17 2.64 36.47
CA ARG A 647 -31.13 1.66 36.17
C ARG A 647 -31.43 0.38 36.96
N SER A 648 -31.63 -0.73 36.25
CA SER A 648 -31.90 -2.00 36.89
C SER A 648 -30.64 -2.55 37.57
N VAL A 649 -30.80 -3.13 38.77
CA VAL A 649 -29.69 -3.60 39.60
C VAL A 649 -29.85 -5.09 39.84
N LEU A 650 -28.77 -5.86 39.69
CA LEU A 650 -28.79 -7.30 39.85
C LEU A 650 -28.45 -7.67 41.30
N LYS A 651 -29.31 -8.44 41.95
CA LYS A 651 -29.23 -8.80 43.38
C LYS A 651 -29.22 -10.32 43.56
N LYS A 652 -28.53 -10.81 44.59
CA LYS A 652 -28.53 -12.21 45.02
C LYS A 652 -28.97 -12.30 46.47
N TYR A 653 -29.77 -13.31 46.80
CA TYR A 653 -30.21 -13.52 48.17
C TYR A 653 -29.10 -14.12 49.01
N ASN A 654 -28.78 -13.47 50.13
CA ASN A 654 -27.83 -13.97 51.12
C ASN A 654 -28.60 -14.68 52.22
N SER A 655 -28.42 -16.00 52.32
CA SER A 655 -29.12 -16.85 53.29
C SER A 655 -28.72 -16.56 54.74
N ASP A 656 -27.51 -16.04 54.98
CA ASP A 656 -26.99 -15.80 56.33
C ASP A 656 -27.52 -14.49 56.91
N THR A 657 -27.70 -13.47 56.07
CA THR A 657 -28.23 -12.15 56.46
C THR A 657 -29.73 -12.01 56.20
N SER A 658 -30.34 -12.96 55.47
CA SER A 658 -31.74 -12.95 55.02
C SER A 658 -32.12 -11.70 54.20
N GLN A 659 -31.17 -11.16 53.43
CA GLN A 659 -31.33 -9.94 52.63
C GLN A 659 -30.91 -10.16 51.16
N TRP A 660 -31.45 -9.35 50.25
CA TRP A 660 -31.02 -9.29 48.85
C TRP A 660 -29.88 -8.29 48.69
N GLU A 661 -28.69 -8.78 48.35
CA GLU A 661 -27.46 -7.98 48.23
C GLU A 661 -27.13 -7.72 46.76
N VAL A 662 -26.64 -6.51 46.44
CA VAL A 662 -26.30 -6.11 45.06
C VAL A 662 -25.03 -6.82 44.62
N VAL A 663 -25.06 -7.39 43.42
CA VAL A 663 -23.96 -8.19 42.84
C VAL A 663 -23.22 -7.43 41.73
N ASN A 664 -23.81 -6.37 41.17
CA ASN A 664 -23.23 -5.56 40.09
C ASN A 664 -22.79 -4.15 40.53
N ASP A 665 -22.31 -3.98 41.76
CA ASP A 665 -21.79 -2.70 42.23
C ASP A 665 -20.33 -2.49 41.78
N PHE A 666 -20.14 -2.14 40.50
CA PHE A 666 -18.83 -1.75 39.96
C PHE A 666 -18.46 -0.29 40.25
N SER A 667 -19.20 0.41 41.14
CA SER A 667 -19.02 1.85 41.36
C SER A 667 -17.62 2.20 41.86
N ALA A 668 -17.03 1.34 42.70
CA ALA A 668 -15.69 1.52 43.22
C ALA A 668 -14.60 1.33 42.15
N GLU A 669 -14.80 0.36 41.25
CA GLU A 669 -13.86 0.04 40.16
C GLU A 669 -13.94 1.09 39.04
N ILE A 670 -15.14 1.59 38.74
CA ILE A 670 -15.36 2.74 37.86
C ILE A 670 -14.69 3.99 38.44
N SER A 671 -14.87 4.27 39.73
CA SER A 671 -14.22 5.41 40.39
C SER A 671 -12.69 5.31 40.36
N ALA A 672 -12.13 4.11 40.57
CA ALA A 672 -10.69 3.86 40.49
C ALA A 672 -10.16 3.99 39.05
N ALA A 673 -10.93 3.55 38.05
CA ALA A 673 -10.60 3.72 36.65
C ALA A 673 -10.64 5.20 36.23
N GLU A 674 -11.65 5.95 36.67
CA GLU A 674 -11.77 7.40 36.45
C GLU A 674 -10.58 8.16 37.07
N GLU A 675 -10.18 7.83 38.30
CA GLU A 675 -9.02 8.43 38.95
C GLU A 675 -7.70 8.10 38.21
N THR A 676 -7.58 6.89 37.68
CA THR A 676 -6.43 6.47 36.87
C THR A 676 -6.37 7.22 35.55
N ILE A 677 -7.50 7.36 34.85
CA ILE A 677 -7.61 8.14 33.60
C ILE A 677 -7.29 9.62 33.86
N LEU A 678 -7.76 10.18 34.98
CA LEU A 678 -7.48 11.56 35.36
C LEU A 678 -5.98 11.77 35.64
N ASN A 679 -5.33 10.83 36.31
CA ASN A 679 -3.89 10.87 36.58
C ASN A 679 -3.06 10.73 35.30
N ILE A 680 -3.41 9.81 34.41
CA ILE A 680 -2.74 9.66 33.10
C ILE A 680 -2.90 10.95 32.30
N SER A 681 -4.12 11.49 32.21
CA SER A 681 -4.40 12.73 31.48
C SER A 681 -3.60 13.91 32.03
N ASN A 682 -3.54 14.06 33.36
CA ASN A 682 -2.76 15.12 34.01
C ASN A 682 -1.25 14.98 33.82
N THR A 683 -0.73 13.74 33.82
CA THR A 683 0.69 13.48 33.54
C THR A 683 1.02 13.79 32.09
N SER A 684 0.22 13.33 31.12
CA SER A 684 0.42 13.66 29.70
C SER A 684 0.30 15.17 29.45
N LEU A 685 -0.67 15.86 30.06
CA LEU A 685 -0.78 17.33 30.00
C LEU A 685 0.45 18.04 30.57
N SER A 686 1.05 17.51 31.64
CA SER A 686 2.26 18.06 32.24
C SER A 686 3.48 17.86 31.34
N GLU A 687 3.59 16.69 30.70
CA GLU A 687 4.65 16.36 29.74
C GLU A 687 4.53 17.22 28.48
N THR A 688 3.34 17.29 27.87
CA THR A 688 3.07 18.18 26.74
C THR A 688 3.29 19.65 27.10
N LYS A 689 2.92 20.09 28.31
CA LYS A 689 3.23 21.45 28.78
C LYS A 689 4.74 21.69 28.90
N LYS A 690 5.50 20.70 29.34
CA LYS A 690 6.96 20.78 29.44
C LYS A 690 7.59 20.83 28.05
N GLU A 691 7.11 20.02 27.11
CA GLU A 691 7.53 20.05 25.71
C GLU A 691 7.20 21.37 25.04
N ILE A 692 5.98 21.88 25.19
CA ILE A 692 5.59 23.22 24.70
C ILE A 692 6.48 24.29 25.32
N ARG A 693 6.75 24.22 26.63
CA ARG A 693 7.63 25.18 27.29
C ARG A 693 9.06 25.12 26.77
N THR A 694 9.60 23.93 26.55
CA THR A 694 10.94 23.73 25.98
C THR A 694 10.99 24.19 24.52
N MET A 695 9.94 23.95 23.73
CA MET A 695 9.78 24.46 22.37
C MET A 695 9.71 26.00 22.34
N VAL A 696 8.98 26.61 23.28
CA VAL A 696 8.90 28.07 23.42
C VAL A 696 10.21 28.66 23.94
N GLU A 697 10.92 27.99 24.85
CA GLU A 697 12.23 28.44 25.35
C GLU A 697 13.37 28.27 24.32
N THR A 698 13.20 27.38 23.33
CA THR A 698 14.17 27.18 22.23
C THR A 698 13.79 27.91 20.94
N GLY A 699 12.53 28.34 20.79
CA GLY A 699 12.00 28.97 19.57
C GLY A 699 11.96 30.50 19.57
N TYR A 700 12.14 31.18 20.71
CA TYR A 700 12.16 32.64 20.77
C TYR A 700 13.55 33.19 21.13
N LEU A 701 14.06 34.08 20.28
CA LEU A 701 15.22 34.91 20.57
C LEU A 701 14.95 35.74 21.84
N THR A 702 15.84 35.68 22.81
CA THR A 702 15.76 36.56 23.98
C THR A 702 15.87 38.02 23.54
N LYS A 703 15.35 38.96 24.34
CA LYS A 703 15.40 40.40 24.03
C LYS A 703 16.84 40.91 23.77
N THR A 704 17.83 40.21 24.30
CA THR A 704 19.25 40.45 24.06
C THR A 704 19.67 40.00 22.66
N GLU A 705 19.29 38.79 22.25
CA GLU A 705 19.59 38.22 20.93
C GLU A 705 18.79 38.90 19.80
N ALA A 706 17.56 39.33 20.08
CA ALA A 706 16.79 40.18 19.17
C ALA A 706 17.47 41.55 18.95
N GLY A 707 18.12 42.10 19.98
CA GLY A 707 18.90 43.33 19.86
C GLY A 707 20.20 43.16 19.06
N GLU A 708 20.81 41.97 19.12
CA GLU A 708 21.97 41.61 18.28
C GLU A 708 21.54 41.39 16.81
N LEU A 709 20.37 40.76 16.60
CA LEU A 709 19.78 40.58 15.27
C LEU A 709 19.41 41.94 14.63
N GLU A 710 18.83 42.86 15.38
CA GLU A 710 18.49 44.21 14.93
C GLU A 710 19.75 45.02 14.55
N GLN A 711 20.86 44.84 15.28
CA GLN A 711 22.17 45.39 14.89
C GLN A 711 22.75 44.74 13.64
N SER A 712 22.53 43.44 13.42
CA SER A 712 22.98 42.72 12.21
C SER A 712 22.21 43.13 10.95
N ILE A 713 20.91 43.36 11.09
CA ILE A 713 20.00 43.82 10.02
C ILE A 713 20.30 45.28 9.67
N THR A 714 20.55 46.14 10.65
CA THR A 714 20.89 47.56 10.44
C THR A 714 22.24 47.76 9.76
N LYS A 715 23.14 46.76 9.82
CA LYS A 715 24.44 46.78 9.11
C LYS A 715 24.34 46.44 7.62
N SER A 716 23.19 45.94 7.16
CA SER A 716 22.95 45.44 5.80
C SER A 716 22.04 46.40 5.03
N ILE A 717 22.47 47.65 4.85
CA ILE A 717 21.69 48.68 4.15
C ILE A 717 22.09 48.77 2.68
N ILE A 718 21.07 48.77 1.81
CA ILE A 718 21.14 49.14 0.40
C ILE A 718 21.57 50.61 0.30
N GLU A 719 22.76 50.89 -0.23
CA GLU A 719 23.15 52.25 -0.61
C GLU A 719 22.71 52.51 -2.06
N GLN A 720 21.73 53.39 -2.21
CA GLN A 720 21.32 53.93 -3.51
C GLN A 720 22.10 55.23 -3.76
N GLN A 721 23.00 55.22 -4.74
CA GLN A 721 23.46 56.45 -5.39
C GLN A 721 22.62 56.70 -6.64
N SER A 722 22.59 57.96 -7.12
CA SER A 722 21.66 58.50 -8.13
C SER A 722 21.58 57.73 -9.46
N ASP A 723 22.51 56.81 -9.69
CA ASP A 723 22.80 56.20 -10.97
C ASP A 723 22.99 54.68 -10.91
N THR A 724 23.06 54.04 -9.73
CA THR A 724 23.07 52.56 -9.60
C THR A 724 22.60 52.09 -8.22
N VAL A 725 21.83 51.00 -8.16
CA VAL A 725 21.46 50.28 -6.92
C VAL A 725 22.45 49.13 -6.71
N THR A 726 23.21 49.14 -5.60
CA THR A 726 24.11 48.04 -5.23
C THR A 726 23.61 47.35 -3.97
N ILE A 727 23.29 46.05 -4.06
CA ILE A 727 22.87 45.22 -2.91
C ILE A 727 24.10 44.46 -2.40
N ARG A 728 24.46 44.60 -1.12
CA ARG A 728 25.50 43.79 -0.46
C ARG A 728 24.89 42.98 0.68
N PHE A 729 25.02 41.66 0.62
CA PHE A 729 24.62 40.73 1.67
C PHE A 729 25.81 40.40 2.56
N ASN A 730 25.83 40.84 3.83
CA ASN A 730 26.97 40.60 4.72
C ASN A 730 27.07 39.16 5.25
N GLU A 731 26.02 38.34 5.22
CA GLU A 731 26.11 36.90 5.58
C GLU A 731 26.90 36.08 4.56
N SER A 732 26.87 36.51 3.28
CA SER A 732 27.76 35.95 2.27
C SER A 732 29.23 36.21 2.62
N LYS A 733 29.54 37.26 3.39
CA LYS A 733 30.89 37.59 3.82
C LYS A 733 31.42 36.64 4.89
N GLU A 734 30.61 36.07 5.77
CA GLU A 734 31.09 35.12 6.81
C GLU A 734 31.32 33.71 6.25
N LEU A 735 30.45 33.25 5.35
CA LEU A 735 30.66 31.99 4.63
C LEU A 735 31.82 32.12 3.64
N VAL A 736 31.90 33.26 2.93
CA VAL A 736 33.06 33.61 2.10
C VAL A 736 34.29 33.86 2.97
N GLU A 737 34.23 34.38 4.20
CA GLU A 737 35.41 34.53 5.08
C GLU A 737 35.86 33.20 5.69
N LYS A 738 34.95 32.24 5.92
CA LYS A 738 35.31 30.86 6.31
C LYS A 738 35.87 30.06 5.14
N LEU A 739 35.27 30.16 3.95
CA LEU A 739 35.80 29.57 2.71
C LEU A 739 37.10 30.27 2.27
N GLU A 740 37.18 31.60 2.33
CA GLU A 740 38.40 32.39 2.16
C GLU A 740 39.39 32.02 3.25
N GLY A 741 38.99 31.77 4.50
CA GLY A 741 39.91 31.33 5.55
C GLY A 741 40.56 29.97 5.24
N VAL A 742 39.77 29.00 4.77
CA VAL A 742 40.27 27.67 4.37
C VAL A 742 41.07 27.76 3.05
N VAL A 743 40.56 28.50 2.07
CA VAL A 743 41.24 28.75 0.79
C VAL A 743 42.50 29.56 0.99
N GLN A 744 42.54 30.50 1.93
CA GLN A 744 43.69 31.34 2.29
C GLN A 744 44.70 30.53 3.09
N THR A 745 44.28 29.64 4.00
CA THR A 745 45.20 28.70 4.68
C THR A 745 45.85 27.75 3.67
N ASN A 746 45.05 27.17 2.76
CA ASN A 746 45.56 26.32 1.68
C ASN A 746 46.41 27.11 0.67
N LYS A 747 46.06 28.37 0.39
CA LYS A 747 46.83 29.27 -0.47
C LYS A 747 48.13 29.72 0.20
N GLU A 748 48.15 29.93 1.51
CA GLU A 748 49.36 30.24 2.27
C GLU A 748 50.31 29.04 2.30
N GLU A 749 49.80 27.81 2.47
CA GLU A 749 50.63 26.60 2.30
C GLU A 749 51.11 26.43 0.85
N ILE A 750 50.26 26.66 -0.15
CA ILE A 750 50.66 26.59 -1.56
C ILE A 750 51.68 27.68 -1.90
N GLU A 751 51.49 28.94 -1.50
CA GLU A 751 52.43 30.06 -1.73
C GLU A 751 53.74 29.88 -0.96
N LYS A 752 53.69 29.20 0.19
CA LYS A 752 54.87 28.83 0.95
C LYS A 752 55.78 27.89 0.14
N PHE A 753 55.23 26.98 -0.66
CA PHE A 753 56.01 25.99 -1.42
C PHE A 753 56.04 26.19 -2.93
N ILE A 754 55.11 26.93 -3.53
CA ILE A 754 54.94 27.10 -4.98
C ILE A 754 54.59 28.56 -5.27
N ARG A 755 55.46 29.26 -6.00
CA ARG A 755 55.30 30.69 -6.33
C ARG A 755 55.39 30.93 -7.83
N PHE A 756 54.47 31.73 -8.36
CA PHE A 756 54.49 32.19 -9.76
C PHE A 756 55.03 33.62 -9.81
N ILE A 757 56.32 33.78 -10.13
CA ILE A 757 57.01 35.08 -10.06
C ILE A 757 57.44 35.47 -11.47
N LYS A 758 56.90 36.58 -12.01
CA LYS A 758 57.37 37.20 -13.26
C LYS A 758 57.57 36.20 -14.43
N GLY A 759 56.64 35.25 -14.61
CA GLY A 759 56.65 34.28 -15.72
C GLY A 759 57.47 33.00 -15.48
N ARG A 760 57.95 32.75 -14.26
CA ARG A 760 58.56 31.48 -13.83
C ARG A 760 57.86 30.89 -12.62
N ILE A 761 57.93 29.58 -12.48
CA ILE A 761 57.38 28.83 -11.33
C ILE A 761 58.55 28.47 -10.42
N GLU A 762 58.51 28.88 -9.17
CA GLU A 762 59.48 28.50 -8.15
C GLU A 762 58.83 27.51 -7.17
N ILE A 763 59.50 26.39 -6.89
CA ILE A 763 59.03 25.35 -5.98
C ILE A 763 60.07 25.16 -4.86
N GLY A 764 59.67 25.37 -3.61
CA GLY A 764 60.49 25.28 -2.40
C GLY A 764 59.95 26.19 -1.30
N GLU A 765 60.11 25.78 -0.05
CA GLU A 765 59.73 26.61 1.12
C GLU A 765 60.39 27.99 1.01
N SER A 766 59.67 29.08 1.30
CA SER A 766 60.12 30.46 1.07
C SER A 766 61.47 30.81 1.71
N ASP A 767 61.81 30.14 2.82
CA ASP A 767 63.07 30.33 3.56
C ASP A 767 64.10 29.21 3.32
N SER A 768 63.79 28.26 2.43
CA SER A 768 64.70 27.16 2.10
C SER A 768 65.90 27.69 1.32
N ALA A 769 67.09 27.21 1.69
CA ALA A 769 68.29 27.42 0.87
C ALA A 769 68.14 26.75 -0.50
N PHE A 770 67.34 25.68 -0.62
CA PHE A 770 67.13 24.95 -1.87
C PHE A 770 65.77 25.26 -2.48
N SER A 771 65.76 25.62 -3.77
CA SER A 771 64.52 25.77 -4.55
C SER A 771 64.67 25.21 -5.96
N LEU A 772 63.55 24.91 -6.60
CA LEU A 772 63.44 24.51 -8.00
C LEU A 772 62.82 25.66 -8.79
N GLU A 773 63.40 26.02 -9.92
CA GLU A 773 62.89 27.03 -10.83
C GLU A 773 62.51 26.42 -12.17
N ILE A 774 61.27 26.65 -12.62
CA ILE A 774 60.75 26.21 -13.91
C ILE A 774 60.48 27.46 -14.75
N THR A 775 61.13 27.53 -15.90
CA THR A 775 60.95 28.56 -16.93
C THR A 775 60.57 27.89 -18.25
N ASN A 776 60.17 28.68 -19.24
CA ASN A 776 59.93 28.16 -20.59
C ASN A 776 61.20 27.64 -21.28
N GLU A 777 62.39 27.94 -20.75
CA GLU A 777 63.68 27.58 -21.36
C GLU A 777 64.40 26.45 -20.62
N LYS A 778 64.17 26.31 -19.31
CA LYS A 778 64.87 25.34 -18.46
C LYS A 778 64.14 25.05 -17.15
N ILE A 779 64.43 23.87 -16.60
CA ILE A 779 64.10 23.47 -15.21
C ILE A 779 65.42 23.43 -14.43
N ALA A 780 65.58 24.28 -13.41
CA ALA A 780 66.82 24.46 -12.67
C ALA A 780 66.65 24.19 -11.16
N PHE A 781 67.64 23.56 -10.54
CA PHE A 781 67.78 23.40 -9.10
C PHE A 781 68.74 24.47 -8.58
N LEU A 782 68.32 25.20 -7.55
CA LEU A 782 69.02 26.33 -6.96
C LEU A 782 69.42 26.01 -5.51
N ASP A 783 70.63 26.39 -5.11
CA ASP A 783 71.08 26.47 -3.72
C ASP A 783 71.52 27.91 -3.42
N ARG A 784 70.83 28.57 -2.49
CA ARG A 784 70.96 29.99 -2.14
C ARG A 784 70.96 30.90 -3.37
N GLY A 785 70.09 30.58 -4.33
CA GLY A 785 69.95 31.29 -5.62
C GLY A 785 71.03 30.97 -6.66
N SER A 786 71.98 30.08 -6.37
CA SER A 786 72.97 29.62 -7.34
C SER A 786 72.51 28.32 -8.01
N GLU A 787 72.59 28.26 -9.33
CA GLU A 787 72.17 27.09 -10.12
C GLU A 787 73.17 25.94 -9.97
N ILE A 788 72.72 24.85 -9.34
CA ILE A 788 73.53 23.66 -9.06
C ILE A 788 73.25 22.51 -10.04
N ALA A 789 72.08 22.51 -10.68
CA ALA A 789 71.75 21.61 -11.77
C ALA A 789 70.62 22.19 -12.63
N TYR A 790 70.56 21.87 -13.92
CA TYR A 790 69.42 22.21 -14.76
C TYR A 790 69.22 21.25 -15.93
N ILE A 791 68.00 21.25 -16.45
CA ILE A 791 67.60 20.58 -17.68
C ILE A 791 67.15 21.64 -18.68
N SER A 792 67.81 21.70 -19.82
CA SER A 792 67.46 22.59 -20.94
C SER A 792 67.95 22.00 -22.26
N ASN A 793 67.19 22.17 -23.34
CA ASN A 793 67.60 21.76 -24.70
C ASN A 793 68.12 20.31 -24.79
N SER A 794 67.39 19.37 -24.16
CA SER A 794 67.75 17.94 -24.09
C SER A 794 69.09 17.63 -23.40
N GLN A 795 69.63 18.57 -22.63
CA GLN A 795 70.83 18.38 -21.81
C GLN A 795 70.49 18.49 -20.32
N LEU A 796 71.03 17.57 -19.53
CA LEU A 796 71.08 17.64 -18.07
C LEU A 796 72.50 18.09 -17.68
N VAL A 797 72.59 19.21 -16.99
CA VAL A 797 73.86 19.76 -16.48
C VAL A 797 73.80 19.78 -14.96
N ILE A 798 74.83 19.26 -14.31
CA ILE A 798 74.96 19.24 -12.85
C ILE A 798 76.35 19.80 -12.52
N THR A 799 76.43 20.84 -11.68
CA THR A 799 77.67 21.55 -11.36
C THR A 799 78.65 20.65 -10.59
N ASP A 800 78.16 19.88 -9.64
CA ASP A 800 78.91 18.84 -8.94
C ASP A 800 77.98 17.66 -8.59
N ALA A 801 78.40 16.44 -8.89
CA ALA A 801 77.58 15.24 -8.74
C ALA A 801 78.32 14.17 -7.93
N ASN A 802 77.88 13.94 -6.70
CA ASN A 802 78.34 12.81 -5.90
C ASN A 802 77.40 11.60 -6.09
N ILE A 803 77.81 10.65 -6.94
CA ILE A 803 77.00 9.46 -7.26
C ILE A 803 77.40 8.31 -6.34
N GLN A 804 76.53 8.00 -5.38
CA GLN A 804 76.83 7.02 -4.32
C GLN A 804 76.81 5.56 -4.80
N ASN A 805 75.94 5.22 -5.77
CA ASN A 805 75.67 3.83 -6.14
C ASN A 805 76.33 3.43 -7.48
N SER A 806 75.84 3.95 -8.61
CA SER A 806 76.42 3.65 -9.93
C SER A 806 76.00 4.70 -10.94
N LEU A 807 76.90 5.08 -11.84
CA LEU A 807 76.59 5.89 -13.02
C LEU A 807 76.70 5.00 -14.26
N SER A 808 75.68 4.97 -15.11
CA SER A 808 75.73 4.19 -16.36
C SER A 808 75.52 5.11 -17.55
N VAL A 809 76.42 5.06 -18.52
CA VAL A 809 76.36 5.85 -19.75
C VAL A 809 76.42 4.89 -20.94
N GLY A 810 75.27 4.67 -21.57
CA GLY A 810 75.12 3.62 -22.58
C GLY A 810 75.43 2.24 -22.01
N LYS A 811 76.24 1.45 -22.73
CA LYS A 811 76.69 0.11 -22.29
C LYS A 811 77.80 0.14 -21.24
N PHE A 812 78.24 1.31 -20.78
CA PHE A 812 79.32 1.44 -19.81
C PHE A 812 78.77 1.82 -18.44
N HIS A 813 79.08 1.01 -17.43
CA HIS A 813 78.69 1.19 -16.03
C HIS A 813 79.93 1.57 -15.21
N PHE A 814 79.89 2.74 -14.57
CA PHE A 814 80.85 3.20 -13.56
C PHE A 814 80.34 2.76 -12.19
N VAL A 815 81.02 1.78 -11.60
CA VAL A 815 80.63 1.18 -10.31
C VAL A 815 81.79 1.34 -9.32
N PRO A 816 81.56 1.98 -8.16
CA PRO A 816 82.55 2.09 -7.10
C PRO A 816 82.85 0.71 -6.52
N ARG A 817 84.13 0.41 -6.30
CA ARG A 817 84.57 -0.81 -5.60
C ARG A 817 84.60 -0.54 -4.09
N SER A 818 84.51 -1.61 -3.31
CA SER A 818 84.57 -1.56 -1.84
C SER A 818 85.88 -0.95 -1.27
N ASN A 819 86.93 -0.82 -2.08
CA ASN A 819 88.19 -0.18 -1.71
C ASN A 819 88.29 1.30 -2.13
N GLY A 820 87.19 1.91 -2.58
CA GLY A 820 87.14 3.31 -3.00
C GLY A 820 87.61 3.58 -4.43
N ASN A 821 88.14 2.57 -5.15
CA ASN A 821 88.52 2.74 -6.56
C ASN A 821 87.31 2.59 -7.50
N MET A 822 87.27 3.37 -8.58
CA MET A 822 86.20 3.29 -9.59
C MET A 822 86.48 2.16 -10.59
N SER A 823 85.45 1.39 -10.96
CA SER A 823 85.54 0.43 -12.06
C SER A 823 84.60 0.78 -13.20
N ILE A 824 85.07 0.63 -14.44
CA ILE A 824 84.27 0.79 -15.65
C ILE A 824 83.99 -0.62 -16.19
N LYS A 825 82.72 -1.01 -16.25
CA LYS A 825 82.26 -2.28 -16.82
C LYS A 825 81.49 -2.00 -18.12
N TYR A 826 81.91 -2.62 -19.22
CA TYR A 826 81.08 -2.69 -20.42
C TYR A 826 80.14 -3.88 -20.30
N ILE A 827 78.84 -3.65 -20.45
CA ILE A 827 77.81 -4.69 -20.50
C ILE A 827 77.43 -4.87 -21.99
N PRO A 828 77.78 -6.03 -22.60
CA PRO A 828 77.51 -6.28 -24.02
C PRO A 828 76.05 -6.21 -24.43
#